data_AF-A0A5Q2FCD7-F1
#
_entry.id   AF-A0A5Q2FCD7-F1
#
_cell.length_a   1.000
_cell.length_b   1.000
_cell.length_c   1.000
_cell.angle_alpha   90.00
_cell.angle_beta   90.00
_cell.angle_gamma   90.00
#
_symmetry.space_group_name_H-M   'P 1'
#
loop_
_entity.id
_entity.type
_entity.pdbx_description
1 polymer ?
#
loop_
_entity_poly.entity_id
_entity_poly.type
_entity_poly.pdbx_seq_one_letter_code
_entity_poly.pdbx_strand_id
1 'polypeptide(L)'
;MCRPAACSAWCPRGRRAHEPAADPRGPDALQRGEPAGPRPPLAAGHRAGAAAQRPGQLRRHRQPRRRTHAARGADRASRTVDAAVAARPRLARSRDRRPAGPGLRRPADPRPRRTHLGAQRPRHHAAADRDGPDGWPTAARRRRHRRAARPGRPARRLANPAAAHRRRPRRSPAGARRPPPDRDRLRGGARSGAPTGALGRPARRIGRHPRPHSRSRPGGLTVLRFIRFGTELRRFSRSRMQRLAIVAACLIPLLYGALYLWAFWNPTGHLDRIPVAIVDQDTGATKDGTAVHAGRDLTDELVRTGTLQWHTTDGATAHEGLVSGDYYAVLTIPAGFSQALTTAGTDHPRQAPLQVQYNDANGYTTRTILSTVMKEVRSGASDAIGAQLVDKLLIGTSDIRAGLVSASDGAGTLSTGADSAHSGAATLTDGLARLDTGAGQLANGADSAATGAHTLADGTGRLADGSATLATGAGQVASGASSLATGADQAHQGAQQLATGLDTLTAKTQGLPAATQRLATGSAQVAAGNKQLADKASVAAGKIATASTDVRAVLATLPADDPRVQQAYAALARVDTQTTTLNSQVQALSTGAQQVADGNAQLAASATALSSGIAAADQGANSLATGTGQLADGARTLSSGASSVAQGAGQVHDGAVRAHEGSTALATGLDTLASGAHTLADGVRSARTGSSTLTEGLGRLADGARTLSSGLHDAVGQIPSMDRDTQQANADMMSAPVSLDSAWVHQAAANGEGFAPYFMGLALYVGVLITWMLLRPVSDRSLAAPVPALRVVLASWLPGAVVAVLQVAALLAVLVLALGLHLAHPLATIGFTLLVGLTFLTLQQTINVLLGPAVGRVVVLVLLMLQLTSAGGTYPALTTPSFFQAIHGWLPMTHVVNGLREAITGDLGVQFHAAVAYLVVVIALSLVASTWSAMRRRVWTVQRLHPEVSI
;
A
#
# COMPACT_ATOMS: atom_id res chain seq x y z
N MET A 1 13.28 63.25 -16.34
CA MET A 1 14.10 64.38 -15.84
C MET A 1 15.05 63.86 -14.77
N CYS A 2 16.21 64.52 -14.59
CA CYS A 2 17.15 64.39 -13.47
C CYS A 2 17.75 63.00 -13.12
N ARG A 3 18.92 62.73 -13.71
CA ARG A 3 20.13 62.23 -13.00
C ARG A 3 20.72 63.39 -12.13
N PRO A 4 21.79 63.25 -11.29
CA PRO A 4 22.88 62.24 -11.33
C PRO A 4 23.45 61.74 -9.96
N ALA A 5 24.54 60.95 -10.06
CA ALA A 5 25.74 60.93 -9.19
C ALA A 5 25.69 60.33 -7.75
N ALA A 6 26.80 59.83 -7.16
CA ALA A 6 28.08 59.29 -7.69
C ALA A 6 28.93 58.62 -6.57
N CYS A 7 30.13 58.12 -6.95
CA CYS A 7 31.23 57.55 -6.13
C CYS A 7 31.06 56.05 -5.77
N SER A 8 32.06 55.16 -5.79
CA SER A 8 33.48 55.03 -6.24
C SER A 8 33.99 53.78 -5.47
N ALA A 9 34.97 52.95 -5.85
CA ALA A 9 36.04 52.91 -6.86
C ALA A 9 36.35 51.39 -7.10
N TRP A 10 37.22 50.89 -7.97
CA TRP A 10 37.83 51.20 -9.28
C TRP A 10 38.85 50.04 -9.51
N CYS A 11 39.22 49.70 -10.75
CA CYS A 11 39.94 48.45 -11.06
C CYS A 11 40.80 48.56 -12.35
N PRO A 12 42.00 47.94 -12.39
CA PRO A 12 42.70 47.59 -13.64
C PRO A 12 43.18 46.11 -13.66
N ARG A 13 43.45 45.38 -14.77
CA ARG A 13 43.38 45.48 -16.26
C ARG A 13 43.22 44.00 -16.75
N GLY A 14 42.79 43.59 -17.96
CA GLY A 14 42.74 44.17 -19.31
C GLY A 14 43.42 43.17 -20.30
N ARG A 15 43.17 43.11 -21.63
CA ARG A 15 42.30 43.90 -22.54
C ARG A 15 42.29 43.26 -23.97
N ARG A 16 41.31 43.65 -24.82
CA ARG A 16 41.20 43.56 -26.31
C ARG A 16 40.51 42.29 -26.85
N ALA A 17 39.64 42.30 -27.87
CA ALA A 17 38.84 43.35 -28.58
C ALA A 17 37.72 42.63 -29.42
N HIS A 18 36.91 43.18 -30.36
CA HIS A 18 36.77 44.50 -31.03
C HIS A 18 35.31 44.70 -31.54
N GLU A 19 34.99 45.87 -32.09
CA GLU A 19 33.68 46.32 -32.68
C GLU A 19 33.95 47.28 -33.89
N PRO A 20 33.00 48.01 -34.57
CA PRO A 20 31.53 48.20 -34.40
C PRO A 20 30.64 48.19 -35.70
N ALA A 21 29.31 48.44 -35.55
CA ALA A 21 28.37 49.27 -36.39
C ALA A 21 28.19 49.05 -37.93
N ALA A 22 27.05 49.37 -38.60
CA ALA A 22 25.65 49.73 -38.23
C ALA A 22 24.65 49.66 -39.45
N ASP A 23 23.38 49.97 -39.18
CA ASP A 23 22.11 50.01 -39.98
C ASP A 23 22.04 51.12 -41.08
N PRO A 24 20.97 51.35 -41.92
CA PRO A 24 19.84 50.54 -42.48
C PRO A 24 19.52 50.70 -44.01
N ARG A 25 18.47 49.99 -44.51
CA ARG A 25 17.61 50.20 -45.73
C ARG A 25 18.15 49.81 -47.14
N GLY A 26 17.22 49.44 -48.04
CA GLY A 26 17.40 49.23 -49.51
C GLY A 26 16.71 50.32 -50.36
N PRO A 27 16.37 50.12 -51.67
CA PRO A 27 16.25 48.86 -52.43
C PRO A 27 16.90 48.81 -53.84
N ASP A 28 16.68 47.69 -54.55
CA ASP A 28 16.57 47.46 -56.01
C ASP A 28 17.75 47.56 -57.04
N ALA A 29 17.70 46.55 -57.94
CA ALA A 29 18.02 46.54 -59.38
C ALA A 29 19.44 46.23 -59.93
N LEU A 30 19.54 45.03 -60.56
CA LEU A 30 20.39 44.64 -61.71
C LEU A 30 21.92 44.49 -61.44
N GLN A 31 22.69 43.63 -62.13
CA GLN A 31 22.45 42.89 -63.39
C GLN A 31 23.32 41.59 -63.47
N ARG A 32 22.90 40.60 -64.29
CA ARG A 32 23.63 39.36 -64.71
C ARG A 32 23.77 38.26 -63.64
N GLY A 33 23.74 36.96 -63.95
CA GLY A 33 23.42 36.29 -65.23
C GLY A 33 23.25 34.76 -65.08
N GLU A 34 22.23 34.22 -65.76
CA GLU A 34 21.77 32.81 -65.83
C GLU A 34 22.39 32.06 -67.05
N PRO A 35 22.02 30.80 -67.43
CA PRO A 35 21.12 29.78 -66.84
C PRO A 35 21.76 28.34 -66.78
N ALA A 36 20.96 27.26 -66.80
CA ALA A 36 21.36 25.86 -66.55
C ALA A 36 20.96 24.82 -67.65
N GLY A 37 21.46 23.57 -67.53
CA GLY A 37 21.02 22.36 -68.28
C GLY A 37 21.95 21.90 -69.43
N PRO A 38 21.69 20.76 -70.12
CA PRO A 38 20.67 19.72 -69.91
C PRO A 38 21.18 18.23 -70.02
N ARG A 39 20.26 17.26 -70.18
CA ARG A 39 20.45 15.86 -70.68
C ARG A 39 20.15 15.79 -72.22
N PRO A 40 20.28 14.67 -73.00
CA PRO A 40 20.55 13.24 -72.70
C PRO A 40 21.87 12.71 -73.35
N PRO A 41 22.03 11.79 -74.37
CA PRO A 41 21.14 11.02 -75.26
C PRO A 41 21.19 9.46 -75.09
N LEU A 42 21.65 8.67 -76.09
CA LEU A 42 21.47 7.20 -76.26
C LEU A 42 22.66 6.48 -77.00
N ALA A 43 22.86 5.20 -76.65
CA ALA A 43 23.24 4.02 -77.48
C ALA A 43 24.53 3.94 -78.35
N ALA A 44 25.28 2.81 -78.25
CA ALA A 44 25.36 1.76 -79.29
C ALA A 44 26.39 0.61 -79.00
N GLY A 45 26.04 -0.65 -79.35
CA GLY A 45 26.98 -1.79 -79.55
C GLY A 45 27.49 -2.55 -78.29
N HIS A 46 27.85 -3.85 -78.36
CA HIS A 46 27.53 -4.88 -79.37
C HIS A 46 27.74 -6.34 -78.84
N ARG A 47 26.78 -7.23 -79.15
CA ARG A 47 26.86 -8.72 -79.37
C ARG A 47 27.69 -9.69 -78.46
N ALA A 48 26.93 -10.62 -77.86
CA ALA A 48 27.06 -12.10 -77.95
C ALA A 48 28.05 -12.92 -77.08
N GLY A 49 27.76 -14.23 -76.92
CA GLY A 49 28.55 -15.26 -76.21
C GLY A 49 28.16 -15.43 -74.72
N ALA A 50 27.24 -16.30 -74.26
CA ALA A 50 26.96 -17.74 -74.47
C ALA A 50 27.77 -18.70 -73.56
N ALA A 51 27.09 -19.66 -72.91
CA ALA A 51 27.54 -20.82 -72.11
C ALA A 51 28.68 -20.58 -71.06
N ALA A 52 28.49 -20.65 -69.74
CA ALA A 52 27.98 -21.75 -68.89
C ALA A 52 28.83 -23.03 -68.85
N GLN A 53 29.57 -23.26 -67.76
CA GLN A 53 29.63 -24.54 -66.99
C GLN A 53 30.51 -24.48 -65.70
N ARG A 54 30.21 -25.35 -64.72
CA ARG A 54 31.06 -25.81 -63.57
C ARG A 54 31.77 -27.13 -63.99
N PRO A 55 32.76 -27.77 -63.28
CA PRO A 55 33.32 -27.61 -61.91
C PRO A 55 34.85 -27.33 -61.93
N GLY A 56 35.71 -27.53 -60.91
CA GLY A 56 35.56 -27.85 -59.47
C GLY A 56 36.22 -29.19 -59.00
N GLN A 57 36.46 -29.30 -57.67
CA GLN A 57 37.01 -30.44 -56.88
C GLN A 57 38.54 -30.75 -56.87
N LEU A 58 39.01 -31.17 -55.66
CA LEU A 58 40.20 -31.99 -55.32
C LEU A 58 41.61 -31.38 -55.61
N ARG A 59 42.69 -31.66 -54.85
CA ARG A 59 43.00 -32.74 -53.87
C ARG A 59 44.02 -32.28 -52.79
N ARG A 60 44.29 -33.13 -51.78
CA ARG A 60 45.30 -32.91 -50.71
C ARG A 60 46.70 -33.41 -51.12
N HIS A 61 47.79 -32.90 -50.52
CA HIS A 61 48.95 -33.73 -50.05
C HIS A 61 49.73 -33.03 -48.90
N ARG A 62 50.90 -33.57 -48.45
CA ARG A 62 51.46 -33.39 -47.07
C ARG A 62 52.89 -32.78 -46.99
N GLN A 63 53.11 -31.92 -45.97
CA GLN A 63 54.35 -31.73 -45.16
C GLN A 63 55.62 -31.18 -45.87
N PRO A 64 56.76 -30.83 -45.17
CA PRO A 64 57.12 -30.95 -43.73
C PRO A 64 57.81 -29.74 -43.00
N ARG A 65 57.71 -29.71 -41.64
CA ARG A 65 58.62 -29.07 -40.63
C ARG A 65 58.75 -27.51 -40.66
N ARG A 66 59.23 -26.78 -39.64
CA ARG A 66 59.94 -27.05 -38.34
C ARG A 66 59.21 -26.44 -37.09
N ARG A 67 59.82 -26.58 -35.89
CA ARG A 67 59.40 -26.08 -34.55
C ARG A 67 59.80 -24.58 -34.37
N THR A 68 59.32 -23.82 -33.36
CA THR A 68 59.72 -23.87 -31.93
C THR A 68 58.69 -23.30 -30.92
N HIS A 69 58.75 -23.79 -29.67
CA HIS A 69 58.30 -23.23 -28.37
C HIS A 69 57.07 -22.27 -28.32
N ALA A 70 56.03 -22.49 -27.50
CA ALA A 70 55.78 -23.43 -26.38
C ALA A 70 54.24 -23.65 -26.21
N ALA A 71 53.62 -24.19 -25.14
CA ALA A 71 54.08 -24.64 -23.83
C ALA A 71 53.28 -25.88 -23.29
N ARG A 72 52.39 -25.69 -22.31
CA ARG A 72 51.63 -26.69 -21.51
C ARG A 72 50.35 -26.01 -20.98
N GLY A 73 49.21 -26.66 -20.68
CA GLY A 73 48.73 -28.05 -20.82
C GLY A 73 47.17 -28.03 -20.75
N ALA A 74 46.42 -28.95 -21.36
CA ALA A 74 45.97 -30.24 -20.80
C ALA A 74 45.24 -30.10 -19.44
N ASP A 75 44.05 -30.67 -19.20
CA ASP A 75 43.30 -31.79 -19.83
C ASP A 75 41.77 -31.61 -19.49
N ARG A 76 40.74 -32.33 -19.97
CA ARG A 76 40.57 -33.53 -20.83
C ARG A 76 39.14 -33.59 -21.45
N ALA A 77 38.94 -34.50 -22.41
CA ALA A 77 37.72 -35.16 -22.95
C ALA A 77 36.30 -34.78 -22.42
N SER A 78 35.18 -34.64 -23.17
CA SER A 78 34.72 -34.94 -24.56
C SER A 78 33.65 -36.06 -24.72
N ARG A 79 32.45 -35.66 -25.21
CA ARG A 79 31.54 -36.40 -26.14
C ARG A 79 31.02 -37.79 -25.65
N THR A 80 30.19 -38.62 -26.31
CA THR A 80 29.52 -38.77 -27.65
C THR A 80 28.38 -39.84 -27.45
N VAL A 81 27.29 -40.05 -28.21
CA VAL A 81 26.67 -39.45 -29.43
C VAL A 81 25.17 -39.88 -29.56
N ASP A 82 24.47 -39.37 -30.58
CA ASP A 82 23.14 -39.68 -31.19
C ASP A 82 22.40 -41.03 -30.96
N ALA A 83 21.04 -40.98 -30.99
CA ALA A 83 20.11 -41.84 -31.80
C ALA A 83 18.61 -41.61 -31.42
N ALA A 84 17.56 -41.82 -32.24
CA ALA A 84 17.37 -41.82 -33.71
C ALA A 84 15.86 -41.98 -34.09
N VAL A 85 15.43 -41.57 -35.31
CA VAL A 85 14.28 -42.13 -36.13
C VAL A 85 12.83 -41.94 -35.58
N ALA A 86 11.70 -41.76 -36.32
CA ALA A 86 11.29 -41.61 -37.75
C ALA A 86 10.03 -40.67 -37.85
N ALA A 87 9.74 -39.87 -38.89
CA ALA A 87 9.15 -40.14 -40.24
C ALA A 87 7.68 -40.66 -40.24
N ARG A 88 6.72 -40.29 -41.14
CA ARG A 88 6.63 -39.30 -42.26
C ARG A 88 5.13 -39.04 -42.70
N PRO A 89 4.79 -38.08 -43.61
CA PRO A 89 3.41 -37.59 -43.88
C PRO A 89 2.82 -37.87 -45.31
N ARG A 90 1.55 -37.46 -45.57
CA ARG A 90 0.86 -37.22 -46.89
C ARG A 90 -0.62 -36.75 -46.70
N LEU A 91 -1.45 -36.43 -47.73
CA LEU A 91 -1.46 -35.29 -48.69
C LEU A 91 -2.74 -35.29 -49.60
N ALA A 92 -3.29 -34.12 -49.98
CA ALA A 92 -4.33 -33.89 -51.03
C ALA A 92 -5.76 -34.48 -50.75
N ARG A 93 -6.91 -34.24 -51.45
CA ARG A 93 -7.43 -33.54 -52.68
C ARG A 93 -8.99 -33.39 -52.51
N SER A 94 -9.86 -32.80 -53.36
CA SER A 94 -9.92 -31.54 -54.17
C SER A 94 -11.24 -31.45 -55.03
N ARG A 95 -11.83 -30.25 -55.27
CA ARG A 95 -12.92 -29.93 -56.26
C ARG A 95 -14.37 -30.43 -55.91
N ASP A 96 -15.51 -29.96 -56.46
CA ASP A 96 -15.85 -28.88 -57.44
C ASP A 96 -17.33 -28.34 -57.36
N ARG A 97 -17.61 -27.23 -58.08
CA ARG A 97 -18.92 -26.75 -58.66
C ARG A 97 -20.06 -26.11 -57.80
N ARG A 98 -21.01 -25.49 -58.54
CA ARG A 98 -22.08 -24.47 -58.22
C ARG A 98 -23.50 -25.03 -58.58
N PRO A 99 -24.69 -24.33 -58.54
CA PRO A 99 -24.98 -22.88 -58.45
C PRO A 99 -26.28 -22.37 -57.72
N ALA A 100 -26.47 -21.03 -57.76
CA ALA A 100 -27.72 -20.23 -57.76
C ALA A 100 -28.57 -20.03 -56.47
N GLY A 101 -29.24 -18.86 -56.39
CA GLY A 101 -30.32 -18.49 -55.46
C GLY A 101 -31.68 -18.44 -56.17
N PRO A 102 -32.72 -17.63 -55.77
CA PRO A 102 -32.66 -16.40 -54.95
C PRO A 102 -33.74 -16.29 -53.82
N GLY A 103 -33.87 -15.13 -53.16
CA GLY A 103 -34.99 -14.80 -52.25
C GLY A 103 -34.98 -13.33 -51.79
N LEU A 104 -36.15 -12.67 -51.68
CA LEU A 104 -36.29 -11.22 -51.40
C LEU A 104 -37.54 -10.89 -50.55
N ARG A 105 -37.47 -9.73 -49.85
CA ARG A 105 -38.55 -8.75 -49.48
C ARG A 105 -38.77 -8.45 -47.97
N ARG A 106 -39.07 -7.17 -47.70
CA ARG A 106 -39.81 -6.62 -46.53
C ARG A 106 -41.31 -6.45 -46.91
N PRO A 107 -42.23 -6.14 -45.96
CA PRO A 107 -42.69 -4.74 -45.83
C PRO A 107 -42.94 -4.29 -44.35
N ALA A 108 -43.88 -3.36 -44.08
CA ALA A 108 -43.89 -2.46 -42.91
C ALA A 108 -45.27 -2.30 -42.18
N ASP A 109 -45.25 -1.84 -40.91
CA ASP A 109 -46.07 -0.79 -40.20
C ASP A 109 -47.62 -0.65 -40.40
N PRO A 110 -48.43 0.17 -39.65
CA PRO A 110 -48.38 0.74 -38.26
C PRO A 110 -49.74 0.71 -37.45
N ARG A 111 -49.77 1.39 -36.25
CA ARG A 111 -50.94 2.05 -35.54
C ARG A 111 -51.86 1.21 -34.57
N PRO A 112 -52.81 1.80 -33.77
CA PRO A 112 -52.70 2.88 -32.74
C PRO A 112 -53.65 2.75 -31.49
N ARG A 113 -53.55 3.62 -30.46
CA ARG A 113 -54.69 4.37 -29.81
C ARG A 113 -54.27 5.47 -28.78
N ARG A 114 -55.24 6.23 -28.22
CA ARG A 114 -55.08 7.65 -27.77
C ARG A 114 -56.25 8.18 -26.90
N THR A 115 -56.02 9.05 -25.91
CA THR A 115 -56.96 10.02 -25.22
C THR A 115 -56.18 10.86 -24.16
N HIS A 116 -56.52 12.07 -23.67
CA HIS A 116 -57.31 13.23 -24.18
C HIS A 116 -56.96 14.57 -23.43
N LEU A 117 -56.87 15.69 -24.18
CA LEU A 117 -57.18 17.13 -23.86
C LEU A 117 -56.57 17.94 -22.66
N GLY A 118 -56.39 19.27 -22.90
CA GLY A 118 -56.09 20.33 -21.91
C GLY A 118 -54.72 21.03 -22.09
N ALA A 119 -54.44 22.01 -22.98
CA ALA A 119 -55.11 23.26 -23.41
C ALA A 119 -54.79 24.52 -22.56
N GLN A 120 -53.78 25.33 -22.95
CA GLN A 120 -53.78 26.82 -22.99
C GLN A 120 -52.44 27.45 -23.49
N ARG A 121 -52.50 28.74 -23.86
CA ARG A 121 -51.46 29.75 -24.28
C ARG A 121 -51.94 31.12 -23.71
N PRO A 122 -51.28 32.33 -23.83
CA PRO A 122 -50.11 32.74 -24.65
C PRO A 122 -49.10 33.75 -23.99
N ARG A 123 -48.07 34.21 -24.76
CA ARG A 123 -47.34 35.53 -24.74
C ARG A 123 -46.61 35.97 -23.43
N HIS A 124 -45.49 36.71 -23.43
CA HIS A 124 -45.09 37.89 -24.23
C HIS A 124 -43.56 38.02 -24.52
N HIS A 125 -43.26 38.81 -25.55
CA HIS A 125 -42.21 39.85 -25.79
C HIS A 125 -40.97 40.03 -24.87
N ALA A 126 -39.84 40.63 -25.31
CA ALA A 126 -39.26 40.88 -26.67
C ALA A 126 -37.87 41.55 -26.58
N ALA A 127 -37.01 41.37 -27.61
CA ALA A 127 -35.82 42.18 -27.99
C ALA A 127 -34.67 42.30 -26.95
N ALA A 128 -33.42 42.73 -27.25
CA ALA A 128 -32.64 42.93 -28.49
C ALA A 128 -31.15 42.58 -28.13
N ASP A 129 -30.30 41.96 -28.93
CA ASP A 129 -29.68 42.33 -30.23
C ASP A 129 -28.29 43.03 -30.09
N ARG A 130 -27.28 42.49 -30.82
CA ARG A 130 -25.92 42.99 -31.15
C ARG A 130 -24.74 43.04 -30.13
N ASP A 131 -23.64 42.41 -30.60
CA ASP A 131 -22.26 42.89 -30.81
C ASP A 131 -21.38 43.48 -29.67
N GLY A 132 -20.09 43.12 -29.71
CA GLY A 132 -18.96 43.79 -29.02
C GLY A 132 -18.04 44.52 -30.02
N PRO A 133 -16.72 44.69 -29.76
CA PRO A 133 -15.91 44.27 -28.60
C PRO A 133 -15.04 45.42 -28.01
N ASP A 134 -14.02 45.05 -27.21
CA ASP A 134 -12.83 45.82 -26.80
C ASP A 134 -12.96 47.05 -25.86
N GLY A 135 -11.85 47.37 -25.16
CA GLY A 135 -11.63 48.68 -24.52
C GLY A 135 -11.55 48.76 -22.98
N TRP A 136 -10.43 48.37 -22.38
CA TRP A 136 -9.94 48.97 -21.11
C TRP A 136 -9.43 50.40 -21.40
N PRO A 137 -9.45 51.42 -20.49
CA PRO A 137 -8.79 51.32 -19.17
C PRO A 137 -9.21 52.25 -17.98
N THR A 138 -8.64 51.95 -16.79
CA THR A 138 -8.23 52.88 -15.68
C THR A 138 -9.20 53.89 -15.02
N ALA A 139 -9.81 53.45 -13.91
CA ALA A 139 -9.67 53.98 -12.52
C ALA A 139 -9.61 55.50 -12.19
N ALA A 140 -10.53 55.99 -11.34
CA ALA A 140 -10.37 57.26 -10.58
C ALA A 140 -11.06 57.35 -9.18
N ARG A 141 -10.28 57.20 -8.10
CA ARG A 141 -10.29 57.90 -6.78
C ARG A 141 -11.60 58.47 -6.14
N ARG A 142 -11.79 58.15 -4.84
CA ARG A 142 -11.84 59.03 -3.60
C ARG A 142 -12.35 58.18 -2.41
N ARG A 143 -12.07 58.39 -1.11
CA ARG A 143 -11.07 59.12 -0.28
C ARG A 143 -10.96 58.35 1.07
N ARG A 144 -9.77 58.05 1.62
CA ARG A 144 -9.11 58.69 2.81
C ARG A 144 -10.06 59.00 4.01
N HIS A 145 -9.72 58.71 5.28
CA HIS A 145 -8.47 59.08 5.97
C HIS A 145 -8.10 58.23 7.23
N ARG A 146 -6.78 58.01 7.45
CA ARG A 146 -5.95 58.07 8.70
C ARG A 146 -6.40 57.35 10.00
N ARG A 147 -5.52 56.84 10.89
CA ARG A 147 -4.04 56.85 11.06
C ARG A 147 -3.63 55.50 11.72
N ALA A 148 -2.56 54.82 11.28
CA ALA A 148 -1.23 54.71 11.95
C ALA A 148 -1.23 54.06 13.36
N ALA A 149 -0.33 53.13 13.73
CA ALA A 149 0.98 52.76 13.14
C ALA A 149 1.29 51.23 13.15
N ARG A 150 2.53 50.88 12.75
CA ARG A 150 3.17 49.56 12.60
C ARG A 150 4.55 49.60 13.33
N PRO A 151 5.39 48.54 13.45
CA PRO A 151 5.42 47.28 12.68
C PRO A 151 5.58 45.96 13.48
N GLY A 152 5.46 44.82 12.77
CA GLY A 152 5.78 43.48 13.29
C GLY A 152 5.32 42.36 12.34
N ARG A 153 6.18 41.38 12.06
CA ARG A 153 5.97 40.16 11.23
C ARG A 153 6.92 39.06 11.81
N PRO A 154 6.78 37.74 11.52
CA PRO A 154 5.90 37.09 10.54
C PRO A 154 5.19 35.77 10.97
N ALA A 155 4.15 35.40 10.19
CA ALA A 155 3.81 34.03 9.72
C ALA A 155 3.35 32.88 10.67
N ARG A 156 2.75 31.86 10.02
CA ARG A 156 2.14 30.59 10.49
C ARG A 156 0.88 30.77 11.38
N ARG A 157 -0.30 30.24 11.04
CA ARG A 157 -0.83 28.92 10.58
C ARG A 157 -1.11 27.91 11.70
N LEU A 158 -2.37 27.47 11.72
CA LEU A 158 -2.97 26.28 12.34
C LEU A 158 -3.08 26.29 13.87
N ALA A 159 -4.27 25.94 14.35
CA ALA A 159 -4.62 25.84 15.76
C ALA A 159 -5.04 24.40 16.12
N ASN A 160 -4.64 23.98 17.32
CA ASN A 160 -5.26 22.90 18.12
C ASN A 160 -6.50 23.49 18.85
N PRO A 161 -7.25 22.81 19.77
CA PRO A 161 -7.05 21.50 20.42
C PRO A 161 -8.27 20.54 20.19
N ALA A 162 -8.45 19.32 20.73
CA ALA A 162 -8.13 18.68 22.02
C ALA A 162 -8.92 19.25 23.24
N ALA A 163 -9.37 18.50 24.26
CA ALA A 163 -9.45 17.04 24.48
C ALA A 163 -10.41 16.70 25.68
N ALA A 164 -10.50 15.41 26.05
CA ALA A 164 -11.00 14.85 27.32
C ALA A 164 -12.55 14.79 27.55
N HIS A 165 -13.11 13.94 28.42
CA HIS A 165 -12.53 13.20 29.57
C HIS A 165 -13.30 11.89 29.96
N ARG A 166 -12.55 10.79 30.26
CA ARG A 166 -12.79 9.72 31.30
C ARG A 166 -14.14 8.90 31.27
N ARG A 167 -14.29 7.68 31.82
CA ARG A 167 -13.55 6.86 32.81
C ARG A 167 -13.36 5.36 32.39
N ARG A 168 -12.55 4.63 33.15
CA ARG A 168 -12.34 3.14 33.20
C ARG A 168 -12.73 2.64 34.63
N PRO A 169 -12.66 1.34 35.04
CA PRO A 169 -11.86 0.18 34.57
C PRO A 169 -12.72 -1.12 34.41
N ARG A 170 -12.33 -2.40 34.56
CA ARG A 170 -11.08 -3.15 34.91
C ARG A 170 -11.18 -4.63 34.43
N ARG A 171 -10.03 -5.29 34.21
CA ARG A 171 -9.80 -6.77 34.06
C ARG A 171 -10.30 -7.49 32.77
N SER A 172 -9.60 -8.58 32.47
CA SER A 172 -9.68 -9.52 31.33
C SER A 172 -9.32 -10.93 31.86
N PRO A 173 -9.21 -12.02 31.06
CA PRO A 173 -9.63 -12.24 29.66
C PRO A 173 -10.47 -13.53 29.43
N ALA A 174 -11.08 -13.65 28.26
CA ALA A 174 -11.53 -14.92 27.65
C ALA A 174 -11.38 -14.82 26.12
N GLY A 175 -11.16 -15.96 25.44
CA GLY A 175 -10.64 -15.98 24.06
C GLY A 175 -11.67 -16.25 22.94
N ALA A 176 -11.17 -16.88 21.87
CA ALA A 176 -11.82 -17.29 20.62
C ALA A 176 -11.99 -16.23 19.51
N ARG A 177 -11.20 -16.41 18.43
CA ARG A 177 -11.55 -16.07 17.03
C ARG A 177 -11.19 -17.25 16.13
N ARG A 178 -11.98 -17.50 15.08
CA ARG A 178 -11.75 -18.53 14.05
C ARG A 178 -11.24 -17.91 12.74
N PRO A 179 -10.38 -18.63 11.99
CA PRO A 179 -10.33 -18.60 10.53
C PRO A 179 -11.05 -19.82 9.90
N PRO A 180 -11.21 -19.89 8.56
CA PRO A 180 -12.01 -20.91 7.86
C PRO A 180 -11.24 -22.19 7.43
N PRO A 181 -11.94 -23.27 7.01
CA PRO A 181 -11.35 -24.52 6.52
C PRO A 181 -11.29 -24.62 4.97
N ASP A 182 -10.48 -25.56 4.45
CA ASP A 182 -10.62 -26.09 3.07
C ASP A 182 -10.46 -27.64 3.04
N ARG A 183 -11.13 -28.26 2.05
CA ARG A 183 -11.05 -29.62 1.47
C ARG A 183 -10.78 -30.89 2.32
N ASP A 184 -11.89 -31.57 2.62
CA ASP A 184 -12.32 -32.88 2.05
C ASP A 184 -11.50 -34.20 2.25
N ARG A 185 -12.16 -35.20 2.88
CA ARG A 185 -11.97 -36.69 2.82
C ARG A 185 -10.65 -37.29 3.38
N LEU A 186 -10.67 -38.34 4.20
CA LEU A 186 -11.35 -39.64 3.99
C LEU A 186 -11.84 -40.37 5.27
N ARG A 187 -13.05 -40.95 5.16
CA ARG A 187 -13.58 -42.21 5.78
C ARG A 187 -13.26 -42.61 7.25
N GLY A 188 -14.33 -42.73 8.04
CA GLY A 188 -14.52 -43.80 9.06
C GLY A 188 -14.07 -43.47 10.50
N GLY A 189 -14.88 -43.64 11.56
CA GLY A 189 -16.34 -43.91 11.61
C GLY A 189 -16.75 -45.24 12.23
N ALA A 190 -16.57 -45.42 13.55
CA ALA A 190 -17.31 -46.40 14.36
C ALA A 190 -17.27 -46.07 15.87
N ARG A 191 -18.35 -46.40 16.59
CA ARG A 191 -18.45 -46.45 18.07
C ARG A 191 -19.28 -47.68 18.43
N SER A 192 -19.11 -48.19 19.66
CA SER A 192 -19.90 -49.26 20.30
C SER A 192 -19.59 -50.70 19.81
N GLY A 193 -20.03 -51.69 20.60
CA GLY A 193 -20.07 -53.12 20.21
C GLY A 193 -18.94 -54.02 20.73
N ALA A 194 -19.24 -54.77 21.79
CA ALA A 194 -18.64 -56.07 22.13
C ALA A 194 -19.80 -57.02 22.54
N PRO A 195 -19.66 -58.36 22.60
CA PRO A 195 -18.45 -59.20 22.39
C PRO A 195 -18.71 -60.42 21.45
N THR A 196 -17.90 -61.50 21.61
CA THR A 196 -18.05 -62.92 21.16
C THR A 196 -17.26 -63.41 19.92
N GLY A 197 -16.89 -64.71 19.92
CA GLY A 197 -16.25 -65.48 18.82
C GLY A 197 -14.77 -65.14 18.54
N ALA A 198 -13.71 -65.90 18.87
CA ALA A 198 -13.41 -67.34 18.99
C ALA A 198 -12.94 -68.05 17.69
N LEU A 199 -11.73 -68.63 17.75
CA LEU A 199 -11.08 -69.60 16.82
C LEU A 199 -10.59 -69.08 15.44
N GLY A 200 -9.36 -69.46 15.03
CA GLY A 200 -8.79 -69.14 13.70
C GLY A 200 -7.25 -69.05 13.61
N ARG A 201 -6.54 -70.18 13.56
CA ARG A 201 -5.09 -70.33 13.20
C ARG A 201 -5.00 -71.16 11.88
N PRO A 202 -3.86 -71.30 11.14
CA PRO A 202 -2.44 -71.21 11.55
C PRO A 202 -1.46 -70.46 10.57
N ALA A 203 -0.28 -69.95 11.01
CA ALA A 203 1.12 -70.44 10.78
C ALA A 203 1.70 -70.37 9.31
N ARG A 204 3.01 -70.35 8.99
CA ARG A 204 4.26 -70.89 9.62
C ARG A 204 5.57 -70.16 9.19
N ARG A 205 6.58 -70.09 10.09
CA ARG A 205 8.07 -70.37 9.94
C ARG A 205 8.94 -69.58 8.91
N ILE A 206 10.28 -69.40 9.04
CA ILE A 206 11.30 -69.62 10.10
C ILE A 206 12.59 -68.77 9.88
N GLY A 207 13.32 -68.46 10.97
CA GLY A 207 14.81 -68.45 11.04
C GLY A 207 15.47 -67.11 11.36
N ARG A 208 16.54 -66.99 12.18
CA ARG A 208 17.31 -67.96 13.02
C ARG A 208 17.83 -67.25 14.31
N HIS A 209 18.54 -67.96 15.19
CA HIS A 209 18.94 -67.56 16.57
C HIS A 209 20.45 -67.15 16.65
N PRO A 210 21.02 -66.60 17.78
CA PRO A 210 20.94 -67.12 19.16
C PRO A 210 20.63 -66.08 20.29
N ARG A 211 21.22 -66.26 21.48
CA ARG A 211 20.80 -65.86 22.86
C ARG A 211 22.05 -65.49 23.71
N PRO A 212 21.99 -65.01 24.99
CA PRO A 212 20.95 -65.11 26.04
C PRO A 212 20.54 -63.74 26.66
N HIS A 213 19.89 -63.56 27.83
CA HIS A 213 19.38 -64.50 28.86
C HIS A 213 17.96 -64.12 29.37
N SER A 214 17.62 -64.35 30.67
CA SER A 214 16.22 -64.41 31.15
C SER A 214 15.99 -64.57 32.67
N ARG A 215 14.78 -64.18 33.15
CA ARG A 215 14.05 -64.53 34.42
C ARG A 215 14.19 -63.49 35.58
N SER A 216 13.21 -63.28 36.49
CA SER A 216 11.96 -64.03 36.83
C SER A 216 10.74 -63.10 37.21
N ARG A 217 9.62 -63.70 37.68
CA ARG A 217 8.27 -63.10 37.92
C ARG A 217 7.92 -62.78 39.40
N PRO A 218 6.80 -62.08 39.71
CA PRO A 218 6.41 -61.60 41.05
C PRO A 218 5.29 -62.41 41.77
N GLY A 219 4.99 -62.02 43.02
CA GLY A 219 3.83 -62.44 43.86
C GLY A 219 3.70 -61.57 45.13
N GLY A 220 2.62 -61.69 45.93
CA GLY A 220 2.40 -60.91 47.16
C GLY A 220 1.24 -61.44 48.03
N LEU A 221 1.01 -60.88 49.24
CA LEU A 221 -0.14 -61.23 50.11
C LEU A 221 -0.46 -60.18 51.22
N THR A 222 -1.55 -60.42 51.97
CA THR A 222 -2.19 -59.52 52.96
C THR A 222 -1.96 -59.96 54.41
N VAL A 223 -1.63 -59.03 55.34
CA VAL A 223 -1.71 -59.24 56.81
C VAL A 223 -2.02 -57.92 57.55
N LEU A 224 -3.10 -57.84 58.35
CA LEU A 224 -3.30 -56.78 59.37
C LEU A 224 -4.40 -57.11 60.40
N ARG A 225 -4.04 -57.61 61.61
CA ARG A 225 -4.93 -57.64 62.81
C ARG A 225 -4.15 -57.92 64.12
N PHE A 226 -4.71 -57.47 65.25
CA PHE A 226 -4.32 -57.70 66.66
C PHE A 226 -3.10 -56.97 67.27
N ILE A 227 -3.38 -55.87 68.00
CA ILE A 227 -2.74 -55.50 69.29
C ILE A 227 -3.86 -54.95 70.21
N ARG A 228 -3.78 -55.17 71.55
CA ARG A 228 -4.67 -54.54 72.56
C ARG A 228 -3.81 -53.81 73.62
N PHE A 229 -4.07 -52.53 73.84
CA PHE A 229 -3.20 -51.62 74.64
C PHE A 229 -3.59 -51.43 76.13
N GLY A 230 -4.65 -52.07 76.63
CA GLY A 230 -5.38 -51.58 77.81
C GLY A 230 -4.83 -51.88 79.22
N THR A 231 -3.86 -52.79 79.38
CA THR A 231 -3.53 -53.37 80.70
C THR A 231 -2.32 -52.74 81.40
N GLU A 232 -1.23 -52.45 80.69
CA GLU A 232 0.03 -51.93 81.28
C GLU A 232 -0.15 -50.59 82.01
N LEU A 233 -0.81 -49.61 81.37
CA LEU A 233 -0.93 -48.24 81.90
C LEU A 233 -1.59 -48.17 83.30
N ARG A 234 -2.47 -49.12 83.65
CA ARG A 234 -3.12 -49.15 84.96
C ARG A 234 -2.17 -49.46 86.11
N ARG A 235 -0.96 -49.99 85.85
CA ARG A 235 0.05 -50.27 86.90
C ARG A 235 0.60 -48.99 87.53
N PHE A 236 0.84 -47.96 86.72
CA PHE A 236 1.51 -46.72 87.14
C PHE A 236 0.62 -45.69 87.84
N SER A 237 -0.71 -45.87 87.83
CA SER A 237 -1.64 -44.90 88.43
C SER A 237 -1.71 -44.96 89.97
N ARG A 238 -1.23 -46.05 90.57
CA ARG A 238 -1.45 -46.34 92.00
C ARG A 238 -0.62 -45.44 92.93
N SER A 239 0.70 -45.33 92.75
CA SER A 239 1.52 -44.50 93.65
C SER A 239 1.59 -43.02 93.19
N ARG A 240 1.80 -42.10 94.14
CA ARG A 240 2.05 -40.67 93.82
C ARG A 240 3.41 -40.49 93.13
N MET A 241 4.41 -41.29 93.52
CA MET A 241 5.78 -41.19 93.00
C MET A 241 5.90 -41.71 91.56
N GLN A 242 5.15 -42.75 91.19
CA GLN A 242 5.08 -43.25 89.80
C GLN A 242 4.33 -42.27 88.88
N ARG A 243 3.27 -41.61 89.37
CA ARG A 243 2.60 -40.54 88.63
C ARG A 243 3.52 -39.34 88.40
N LEU A 244 4.27 -38.90 89.40
CA LEU A 244 5.29 -37.86 89.22
C LEU A 244 6.40 -38.28 88.24
N ALA A 245 6.82 -39.55 88.26
CA ALA A 245 7.79 -40.07 87.30
C ALA A 245 7.26 -40.04 85.85
N ILE A 246 5.99 -40.38 85.61
CA ILE A 246 5.36 -40.24 84.28
C ILE A 246 5.23 -38.77 83.89
N VAL A 247 4.77 -37.89 84.78
CA VAL A 247 4.66 -36.45 84.50
C VAL A 247 6.03 -35.88 84.12
N ALA A 248 7.10 -36.21 84.86
CA ALA A 248 8.47 -35.83 84.51
C ALA A 248 8.94 -36.43 83.17
N ALA A 249 8.64 -37.70 82.90
CA ALA A 249 9.00 -38.36 81.64
C ALA A 249 8.27 -37.76 80.41
N CYS A 250 7.05 -37.22 80.59
CA CYS A 250 6.35 -36.43 79.56
C CYS A 250 6.86 -34.99 79.47
N LEU A 251 7.28 -34.39 80.59
CA LEU A 251 7.86 -33.04 80.65
C LEU A 251 9.23 -32.96 79.99
N ILE A 252 10.05 -34.02 80.03
CA ILE A 252 11.41 -34.00 79.44
C ILE A 252 11.37 -33.77 77.91
N PRO A 253 10.59 -34.51 77.09
CA PRO A 253 10.40 -34.20 75.67
C PRO A 253 9.74 -32.85 75.40
N LEU A 254 8.84 -32.38 76.29
CA LEU A 254 8.22 -31.05 76.15
C LEU A 254 9.22 -29.92 76.43
N LEU A 255 10.09 -30.07 77.43
CA LEU A 255 11.19 -29.15 77.71
C LEU A 255 12.20 -29.15 76.56
N TYR A 256 12.65 -30.33 76.11
CA TYR A 256 13.58 -30.44 74.99
C TYR A 256 12.98 -29.82 73.71
N GLY A 257 11.75 -30.19 73.36
CA GLY A 257 11.09 -29.74 72.15
C GLY A 257 10.67 -28.26 72.21
N ALA A 258 9.81 -27.88 73.16
CA ALA A 258 9.19 -26.57 73.16
C ALA A 258 10.15 -25.44 73.58
N LEU A 259 11.08 -25.67 74.52
CA LEU A 259 12.04 -24.64 74.92
C LEU A 259 13.04 -24.35 73.81
N TYR A 260 13.57 -25.39 73.17
CA TYR A 260 14.50 -25.28 72.04
C TYR A 260 13.83 -24.66 70.81
N LEU A 261 12.62 -25.13 70.47
CA LEU A 261 11.85 -24.60 69.34
C LEU A 261 11.41 -23.15 69.58
N TRP A 262 11.13 -22.73 70.81
CA TRP A 262 10.86 -21.33 71.14
C TRP A 262 12.13 -20.45 71.06
N ALA A 263 13.27 -20.93 71.58
CA ALA A 263 14.54 -20.21 71.51
C ALA A 263 15.00 -19.93 70.07
N PHE A 264 14.73 -20.87 69.15
CA PHE A 264 15.22 -20.85 67.77
C PHE A 264 14.09 -20.85 66.72
N TRP A 265 12.89 -20.33 67.05
CA TRP A 265 11.75 -20.28 66.11
C TRP A 265 12.01 -19.37 64.90
N ASN A 266 12.67 -18.23 65.12
CA ASN A 266 12.91 -17.22 64.08
C ASN A 266 14.24 -16.46 64.31
N PRO A 267 15.40 -17.15 64.28
CA PRO A 267 16.71 -16.53 64.58
C PRO A 267 17.16 -15.51 63.54
N THR A 268 16.51 -15.46 62.36
CA THR A 268 16.75 -14.49 61.29
C THR A 268 15.70 -13.36 61.24
N GLY A 269 14.69 -13.39 62.13
CA GLY A 269 13.69 -12.31 62.23
C GLY A 269 14.09 -11.17 63.17
N HIS A 270 15.27 -11.26 63.79
CA HIS A 270 15.78 -10.32 64.78
C HIS A 270 17.22 -9.82 64.45
N LEU A 271 17.52 -9.66 63.16
CA LEU A 271 18.82 -9.18 62.68
C LEU A 271 19.02 -7.66 62.92
N ASP A 272 17.91 -6.93 63.12
CA ASP A 272 17.81 -5.54 63.60
C ASP A 272 18.50 -5.29 64.97
N ARG A 273 18.99 -6.35 65.62
CA ARG A 273 19.68 -6.33 66.91
C ARG A 273 21.14 -6.81 66.84
N ILE A 274 21.65 -7.08 65.64
CA ILE A 274 23.06 -7.44 65.46
C ILE A 274 23.84 -6.15 65.16
N PRO A 275 24.72 -5.70 66.08
CA PRO A 275 25.48 -4.47 65.90
C PRO A 275 26.53 -4.63 64.80
N VAL A 276 26.46 -3.76 63.79
CA VAL A 276 27.38 -3.75 62.65
C VAL A 276 27.77 -2.29 62.38
N ALA A 277 29.07 -2.03 62.37
CA ALA A 277 29.57 -0.69 62.04
C ALA A 277 29.54 -0.46 60.53
N ILE A 278 29.27 0.78 60.12
CA ILE A 278 29.47 1.24 58.74
C ILE A 278 30.42 2.44 58.73
N VAL A 279 31.47 2.34 57.92
CA VAL A 279 32.56 3.31 57.81
C VAL A 279 32.59 3.83 56.37
N ASP A 280 31.94 4.96 56.13
CA ASP A 280 31.93 5.60 54.82
C ASP A 280 33.16 6.51 54.68
N GLN A 281 34.02 6.20 53.73
CA GLN A 281 35.20 7.00 53.37
C GLN A 281 35.03 7.65 51.98
N ASP A 282 33.94 7.37 51.24
CA ASP A 282 33.77 7.79 49.84
C ASP A 282 33.80 9.31 49.70
N THR A 283 34.80 9.81 48.96
CA THR A 283 34.93 11.26 48.70
C THR A 283 33.93 11.75 47.65
N GLY A 284 33.24 10.83 46.97
CA GLY A 284 32.44 11.12 45.79
C GLY A 284 33.30 11.26 44.52
N ALA A 285 32.63 11.45 43.39
CA ALA A 285 33.26 11.68 42.09
C ALA A 285 32.42 12.63 41.23
N THR A 286 32.95 13.01 40.06
CA THR A 286 32.22 13.81 39.06
C THR A 286 32.30 13.12 37.71
N LYS A 287 31.16 12.86 37.07
CA LYS A 287 31.08 12.36 35.69
C LYS A 287 30.16 13.29 34.89
N ASP A 288 30.61 13.70 33.71
CA ASP A 288 29.87 14.57 32.78
C ASP A 288 29.32 15.86 33.45
N GLY A 289 30.09 16.45 34.36
CA GLY A 289 29.71 17.65 35.12
C GLY A 289 28.71 17.42 36.27
N THR A 290 28.26 16.18 36.48
CA THR A 290 27.33 15.79 37.55
C THR A 290 28.11 15.15 38.71
N ALA A 291 27.82 15.57 39.94
CA ALA A 291 28.38 14.95 41.14
C ALA A 291 27.74 13.59 41.43
N VAL A 292 28.56 12.63 41.87
CA VAL A 292 28.19 11.26 42.22
C VAL A 292 28.64 11.00 43.65
N HIS A 293 27.72 10.56 44.51
CA HIS A 293 27.96 10.34 45.94
C HIS A 293 27.51 8.94 46.38
N ALA A 294 27.76 7.94 45.52
CA ALA A 294 27.22 6.59 45.62
C ALA A 294 27.57 5.85 46.92
N GLY A 295 28.69 6.17 47.58
CA GLY A 295 28.99 5.64 48.92
C GLY A 295 28.01 6.17 49.96
N ARG A 296 27.79 7.49 49.98
CA ARG A 296 26.86 8.15 50.90
C ARG A 296 25.41 7.76 50.64
N ASP A 297 25.02 7.68 49.37
CA ASP A 297 23.69 7.22 48.95
C ASP A 297 23.42 5.78 49.43
N LEU A 298 24.45 4.92 49.41
CA LEU A 298 24.39 3.54 49.94
C LEU A 298 24.37 3.51 51.47
N THR A 299 25.20 4.32 52.14
CA THR A 299 25.23 4.45 53.61
C THR A 299 23.86 4.84 54.15
N ASP A 300 23.24 5.88 53.60
CA ASP A 300 21.93 6.36 54.02
C ASP A 300 20.84 5.30 53.77
N GLU A 301 20.87 4.60 52.64
CA GLU A 301 19.89 3.53 52.33
C GLU A 301 20.03 2.31 53.25
N LEU A 302 21.26 1.92 53.63
CA LEU A 302 21.48 0.81 54.57
C LEU A 302 20.98 1.16 55.98
N VAL A 303 21.30 2.36 56.48
CA VAL A 303 20.77 2.85 57.75
C VAL A 303 19.23 2.94 57.70
N ARG A 304 18.66 3.45 56.60
CA ARG A 304 17.20 3.60 56.40
C ARG A 304 16.45 2.27 56.30
N THR A 305 17.08 1.21 55.78
CA THR A 305 16.44 -0.11 55.63
C THR A 305 16.47 -0.95 56.90
N GLY A 306 17.35 -0.66 57.87
CA GLY A 306 17.30 -1.22 59.23
C GLY A 306 17.40 -2.75 59.32
N THR A 307 17.95 -3.42 58.29
CA THR A 307 18.06 -4.89 58.22
C THR A 307 19.08 -5.46 59.21
N LEU A 308 20.04 -4.63 59.63
CA LEU A 308 21.00 -4.85 60.71
C LEU A 308 20.97 -3.64 61.64
N GLN A 309 21.52 -3.76 62.85
CA GLN A 309 21.70 -2.61 63.73
C GLN A 309 22.93 -1.82 63.28
N TRP A 310 22.77 -0.99 62.26
CA TRP A 310 23.84 -0.18 61.67
C TRP A 310 24.28 0.94 62.60
N HIS A 311 25.59 1.06 62.80
CA HIS A 311 26.24 2.16 63.54
C HIS A 311 27.24 2.87 62.63
N THR A 312 26.90 4.06 62.15
CA THR A 312 27.83 4.89 61.37
C THR A 312 28.91 5.46 62.29
N THR A 313 30.17 5.14 62.04
CA THR A 313 31.31 5.56 62.90
C THR A 313 32.62 5.62 62.10
N ASP A 314 33.69 6.11 62.71
CA ASP A 314 35.01 6.17 62.08
C ASP A 314 35.73 4.81 62.04
N GLY A 315 36.79 4.70 61.23
CA GLY A 315 37.50 3.44 61.01
C GLY A 315 38.28 2.90 62.22
N ALA A 316 38.69 3.75 63.17
CA ALA A 316 39.36 3.31 64.39
C ALA A 316 38.34 2.78 65.40
N THR A 317 37.28 3.54 65.67
CA THR A 317 36.16 3.12 66.54
C THR A 317 35.49 1.84 66.02
N ALA A 318 35.31 1.71 64.71
CA ALA A 318 34.77 0.49 64.11
C ALA A 318 35.69 -0.73 64.29
N HIS A 319 37.00 -0.56 64.15
CA HIS A 319 37.95 -1.66 64.31
C HIS A 319 38.13 -2.06 65.78
N GLU A 320 38.22 -1.11 66.70
CA GLU A 320 38.26 -1.38 68.15
C GLU A 320 36.99 -2.11 68.60
N GLY A 321 35.81 -1.63 68.21
CA GLY A 321 34.53 -2.30 68.48
C GLY A 321 34.40 -3.69 67.81
N LEU A 322 35.04 -3.91 66.66
CA LEU A 322 35.09 -5.23 66.03
C LEU A 322 35.95 -6.22 66.84
N VAL A 323 37.07 -5.75 67.41
CA VAL A 323 37.99 -6.58 68.23
C VAL A 323 37.42 -6.84 69.63
N SER A 324 36.82 -5.85 70.28
CA SER A 324 36.15 -6.01 71.59
C SER A 324 34.96 -6.97 71.55
N GLY A 325 34.28 -7.05 70.39
CA GLY A 325 33.05 -7.78 70.16
C GLY A 325 31.78 -6.92 70.22
N ASP A 326 31.90 -5.60 70.40
CA ASP A 326 30.78 -4.66 70.35
C ASP A 326 30.14 -4.56 68.95
N TYR A 327 30.93 -4.79 67.89
CA TYR A 327 30.48 -4.96 66.51
C TYR A 327 30.77 -6.37 66.02
N TYR A 328 29.81 -6.97 65.31
CA TYR A 328 29.94 -8.34 64.78
C TYR A 328 30.54 -8.35 63.35
N ALA A 329 30.39 -7.23 62.63
CA ALA A 329 31.08 -6.93 61.39
C ALA A 329 31.27 -5.41 61.22
N VAL A 330 32.18 -5.03 60.32
CA VAL A 330 32.40 -3.65 59.85
C VAL A 330 32.28 -3.65 58.34
N LEU A 331 31.37 -2.84 57.79
CA LEU A 331 31.28 -2.53 56.36
C LEU A 331 31.99 -1.20 56.10
N THR A 332 33.08 -1.22 55.33
CA THR A 332 33.81 -0.03 54.90
C THR A 332 33.54 0.25 53.44
N ILE A 333 33.13 1.48 53.13
CA ILE A 333 33.05 2.01 51.76
C ILE A 333 34.34 2.80 51.50
N PRO A 334 35.27 2.33 50.66
CA PRO A 334 36.58 2.97 50.47
C PRO A 334 36.48 4.30 49.71
N ALA A 335 37.47 5.17 49.92
CA ALA A 335 37.48 6.55 49.40
C ALA A 335 37.34 6.70 47.87
N GLY A 336 37.61 5.66 47.10
CA GLY A 336 37.46 5.62 45.63
C GLY A 336 36.16 4.99 45.12
N PHE A 337 35.18 4.68 45.97
CA PHE A 337 33.98 3.92 45.60
C PHE A 337 33.18 4.60 44.48
N SER A 338 32.79 5.88 44.64
CA SER A 338 32.14 6.63 43.57
C SER A 338 33.02 6.76 42.33
N GLN A 339 34.33 6.91 42.50
CA GLN A 339 35.26 7.07 41.38
C GLN A 339 35.34 5.79 40.52
N ALA A 340 35.37 4.61 41.12
CA ALA A 340 35.36 3.34 40.41
C ALA A 340 34.12 3.22 39.49
N LEU A 341 32.93 3.53 40.01
CA LEU A 341 31.69 3.55 39.22
C LEU A 341 31.74 4.50 38.02
N THR A 342 32.45 5.64 38.12
CA THR A 342 32.62 6.54 36.96
C THR A 342 33.43 5.93 35.81
N THR A 343 34.27 4.91 36.06
CA THR A 343 35.11 4.26 35.02
C THR A 343 34.33 3.33 34.08
N ALA A 344 33.06 3.01 34.40
CA ALA A 344 32.25 2.14 33.56
C ALA A 344 32.03 2.73 32.15
N GLY A 345 32.28 1.91 31.12
CA GLY A 345 32.25 2.34 29.71
C GLY A 345 33.52 3.00 29.20
N THR A 346 34.64 2.88 29.92
CA THR A 346 35.98 3.30 29.44
C THR A 346 36.84 2.09 29.08
N ASP A 347 38.04 2.32 28.54
CA ASP A 347 39.00 1.25 28.21
C ASP A 347 39.54 0.50 29.45
N HIS A 348 39.37 1.08 30.65
CA HIS A 348 39.85 0.54 31.93
C HIS A 348 38.74 0.54 32.99
N PRO A 349 37.67 -0.26 32.82
CA PRO A 349 36.58 -0.35 33.78
C PRO A 349 37.06 -1.00 35.08
N ARG A 350 36.61 -0.48 36.22
CA ARG A 350 36.94 -1.01 37.56
C ARG A 350 35.68 -1.09 38.42
N GLN A 351 35.39 -2.29 38.93
CA GLN A 351 34.33 -2.52 39.91
C GLN A 351 34.59 -1.70 41.19
N ALA A 352 33.54 -1.24 41.84
CA ALA A 352 33.64 -0.50 43.09
C ALA A 352 33.66 -1.46 44.29
N PRO A 353 34.76 -1.53 45.07
CA PRO A 353 34.88 -2.48 46.17
C PRO A 353 34.13 -1.99 47.41
N LEU A 354 33.28 -2.85 47.97
CA LEU A 354 32.87 -2.78 49.37
C LEU A 354 33.77 -3.70 50.18
N GLN A 355 34.33 -3.22 51.29
CA GLN A 355 35.18 -4.03 52.17
C GLN A 355 34.38 -4.44 53.41
N VAL A 356 34.42 -5.72 53.80
CA VAL A 356 33.78 -6.18 55.03
C VAL A 356 34.75 -6.97 55.90
N GLN A 357 34.90 -6.54 57.16
CA GLN A 357 35.62 -7.27 58.20
C GLN A 357 34.60 -7.99 59.10
N TYR A 358 34.83 -9.26 59.41
CA TYR A 358 33.99 -10.06 60.33
C TYR A 358 34.82 -10.50 61.55
N ASN A 359 34.24 -10.50 62.76
CA ASN A 359 34.86 -11.13 63.92
C ASN A 359 34.27 -12.53 64.17
N ASP A 360 35.10 -13.55 63.98
CA ASP A 360 34.72 -14.95 64.12
C ASP A 360 34.54 -15.40 65.58
N ALA A 361 35.04 -14.63 66.56
CA ALA A 361 34.73 -14.80 67.98
C ALA A 361 33.25 -14.53 68.32
N ASN A 362 32.45 -13.98 67.39
CA ASN A 362 30.99 -13.91 67.52
C ASN A 362 30.26 -15.17 67.00
N GLY A 363 30.99 -16.19 66.52
CA GLY A 363 30.48 -17.53 66.21
C GLY A 363 30.18 -17.81 64.73
N TYR A 364 30.27 -19.09 64.33
CA TYR A 364 30.18 -19.50 62.93
C TYR A 364 28.85 -19.13 62.23
N THR A 365 27.71 -19.38 62.89
CA THR A 365 26.40 -19.06 62.29
C THR A 365 26.22 -17.56 62.09
N THR A 366 26.80 -16.75 62.99
CA THR A 366 26.83 -15.29 62.92
C THR A 366 27.56 -14.81 61.66
N ARG A 367 28.77 -15.33 61.41
CA ARG A 367 29.52 -15.14 60.15
C ARG A 367 28.72 -15.57 58.93
N THR A 368 28.04 -16.72 58.99
CA THR A 368 27.25 -17.26 57.87
C THR A 368 26.06 -16.35 57.53
N ILE A 369 25.33 -15.88 58.54
CA ILE A 369 24.21 -14.94 58.38
C ILE A 369 24.72 -13.60 57.84
N LEU A 370 25.72 -12.98 58.50
CA LEU A 370 26.25 -11.67 58.10
C LEU A 370 26.85 -11.70 56.69
N SER A 371 27.64 -12.72 56.34
CA SER A 371 28.20 -12.85 54.98
C SER A 371 27.16 -13.22 53.91
N THR A 372 25.95 -13.62 54.30
CA THR A 372 24.81 -13.73 53.38
C THR A 372 24.10 -12.38 53.22
N VAL A 373 23.83 -11.68 54.32
CA VAL A 373 23.25 -10.31 54.29
C VAL A 373 24.15 -9.34 53.53
N MET A 374 25.47 -9.39 53.71
CA MET A 374 26.42 -8.53 53.00
C MET A 374 26.50 -8.84 51.50
N LYS A 375 26.20 -10.07 51.07
CA LYS A 375 26.04 -10.40 49.64
C LYS A 375 24.73 -9.88 49.07
N GLU A 376 23.66 -9.88 49.87
CA GLU A 376 22.39 -9.25 49.50
C GLU A 376 22.54 -7.72 49.39
N VAL A 377 23.26 -7.09 50.32
CA VAL A 377 23.66 -5.66 50.26
C VAL A 377 24.46 -5.35 49.00
N ARG A 378 25.46 -6.18 48.66
CA ARG A 378 26.20 -6.08 47.39
C ARG A 378 25.28 -6.22 46.18
N SER A 379 24.30 -7.13 46.23
CA SER A 379 23.33 -7.32 45.13
C SER A 379 22.42 -6.10 44.97
N GLY A 380 21.79 -5.62 46.04
CA GLY A 380 20.92 -4.45 46.00
C GLY A 380 21.64 -3.17 45.56
N ALA A 381 22.90 -2.98 45.99
CA ALA A 381 23.76 -1.92 45.48
C ALA A 381 24.05 -2.10 43.97
N SER A 382 24.34 -3.34 43.54
CA SER A 382 24.60 -3.66 42.12
C SER A 382 23.37 -3.44 41.24
N ASP A 383 22.16 -3.78 41.71
CA ASP A 383 20.91 -3.59 40.97
C ASP A 383 20.56 -2.10 40.84
N ALA A 384 20.70 -1.32 41.93
CA ALA A 384 20.46 0.12 41.94
C ALA A 384 21.38 0.88 40.98
N ILE A 385 22.65 0.45 40.87
CA ILE A 385 23.66 1.03 39.99
C ILE A 385 23.50 0.52 38.55
N GLY A 386 23.31 -0.79 38.36
CA GLY A 386 23.23 -1.44 37.04
C GLY A 386 22.08 -0.92 36.18
N ALA A 387 20.94 -0.61 36.81
CA ALA A 387 19.79 -0.01 36.13
C ALA A 387 20.10 1.35 35.47
N GLN A 388 21.07 2.11 35.97
CA GLN A 388 21.50 3.39 35.36
C GLN A 388 22.58 3.20 34.28
N LEU A 389 23.29 2.08 34.29
CA LEU A 389 24.47 1.84 33.44
C LEU A 389 24.10 1.22 32.08
N VAL A 390 23.16 0.28 32.06
CA VAL A 390 22.76 -0.45 30.84
C VAL A 390 22.13 0.47 29.80
N ASP A 391 21.30 1.43 30.24
CA ASP A 391 20.50 2.33 29.38
C ASP A 391 21.35 3.29 28.52
N LYS A 392 22.60 3.56 28.93
CA LYS A 392 23.48 4.53 28.27
C LYS A 392 24.59 3.96 27.38
N LEU A 393 24.93 2.68 27.48
CA LEU A 393 26.11 2.11 26.80
C LEU A 393 25.80 1.04 25.74
N LEU A 394 24.76 0.22 25.91
CA LEU A 394 24.57 -0.95 25.02
C LEU A 394 24.08 -0.61 23.60
N ILE A 395 23.40 0.53 23.44
CA ILE A 395 22.78 0.98 22.17
C ILE A 395 23.85 1.51 21.17
N GLY A 396 25.09 1.72 21.61
CA GLY A 396 26.08 2.52 20.88
C GLY A 396 26.68 1.93 19.60
N THR A 397 26.87 0.60 19.50
CA THR A 397 27.70 0.01 18.43
C THR A 397 27.19 -1.31 17.85
N SER A 398 26.64 -2.22 18.67
CA SER A 398 26.04 -3.47 18.17
C SER A 398 24.81 -3.18 17.30
N ASP A 399 23.95 -2.26 17.77
CA ASP A 399 22.77 -1.80 17.03
C ASP A 399 23.15 -1.03 15.76
N ILE A 400 24.31 -0.36 15.72
CA ILE A 400 24.82 0.24 14.48
C ILE A 400 25.14 -0.85 13.46
N ARG A 401 25.85 -1.93 13.82
CA ARG A 401 26.16 -3.01 12.87
C ARG A 401 24.87 -3.72 12.40
N ALA A 402 23.95 -4.05 13.29
CA ALA A 402 22.68 -4.68 12.94
C ALA A 402 21.77 -3.75 12.10
N GLY A 403 21.75 -2.46 12.43
CA GLY A 403 21.03 -1.42 11.71
C GLY A 403 21.58 -1.15 10.30
N LEU A 404 22.91 -1.15 10.13
CA LEU A 404 23.55 -1.01 8.81
C LEU A 404 23.26 -2.21 7.89
N VAL A 405 23.27 -3.44 8.42
CA VAL A 405 22.84 -4.64 7.66
C VAL A 405 21.36 -4.52 7.28
N SER A 406 20.50 -4.19 8.24
CA SER A 406 19.05 -4.03 7.99
C SER A 406 18.75 -2.90 6.98
N ALA A 407 19.54 -1.83 6.99
CA ALA A 407 19.46 -0.74 6.02
C ALA A 407 20.01 -1.15 4.64
N SER A 408 21.07 -1.96 4.58
CA SER A 408 21.59 -2.55 3.35
C SER A 408 20.54 -3.41 2.65
N ASP A 409 19.86 -4.29 3.40
CA ASP A 409 18.80 -5.16 2.89
C ASP A 409 17.54 -4.36 2.52
N GLY A 410 17.21 -3.32 3.29
CA GLY A 410 16.17 -2.35 2.97
C GLY A 410 16.46 -1.57 1.67
N ALA A 411 17.71 -1.18 1.44
CA ALA A 411 18.16 -0.53 0.21
C ALA A 411 18.16 -1.49 -0.99
N GLY A 412 18.56 -2.76 -0.81
CA GLY A 412 18.43 -3.80 -1.84
C GLY A 412 16.97 -4.09 -2.22
N THR A 413 16.08 -4.10 -1.22
CA THR A 413 14.63 -4.20 -1.42
C THR A 413 14.08 -2.99 -2.17
N LEU A 414 14.54 -1.78 -1.82
CA LEU A 414 14.17 -0.54 -2.50
C LEU A 414 14.63 -0.52 -3.96
N SER A 415 15.85 -0.99 -4.27
CA SER A 415 16.29 -1.17 -5.66
C SER A 415 15.37 -2.13 -6.38
N THR A 416 15.14 -3.34 -5.84
CA THR A 416 14.31 -4.36 -6.49
C THR A 416 12.89 -3.84 -6.78
N GLY A 417 12.32 -3.05 -5.87
CA GLY A 417 11.05 -2.35 -6.07
C GLY A 417 11.12 -1.25 -7.14
N ALA A 418 12.20 -0.46 -7.17
CA ALA A 418 12.43 0.59 -8.15
C ALA A 418 12.72 0.04 -9.57
N ASP A 419 13.51 -1.03 -9.70
CA ASP A 419 13.77 -1.76 -10.95
C ASP A 419 12.45 -2.39 -11.50
N SER A 420 11.59 -2.91 -10.61
CA SER A 420 10.25 -3.39 -10.95
C SER A 420 9.32 -2.26 -11.42
N ALA A 421 9.33 -1.13 -10.71
CA ALA A 421 8.54 0.05 -11.07
C ALA A 421 9.04 0.70 -12.38
N HIS A 422 10.35 0.74 -12.60
CA HIS A 422 11.00 1.17 -13.85
C HIS A 422 10.53 0.32 -15.04
N SER A 423 10.49 -1.01 -14.87
CA SER A 423 9.96 -1.93 -15.88
C SER A 423 8.47 -1.69 -16.19
N GLY A 424 7.67 -1.37 -15.15
CA GLY A 424 6.28 -0.95 -15.31
C GLY A 424 6.13 0.40 -16.04
N ALA A 425 6.96 1.38 -15.72
CA ALA A 425 6.98 2.69 -16.36
C ALA A 425 7.46 2.64 -17.82
N ALA A 426 8.41 1.76 -18.15
CA ALA A 426 8.80 1.46 -19.53
C ALA A 426 7.61 0.86 -20.31
N THR A 427 6.91 -0.13 -19.73
CA THR A 427 5.70 -0.73 -20.32
C THR A 427 4.58 0.29 -20.55
N LEU A 428 4.40 1.23 -19.60
CA LEU A 428 3.47 2.36 -19.75
C LEU A 428 3.89 3.30 -20.90
N THR A 429 5.19 3.57 -21.03
CA THR A 429 5.75 4.44 -22.09
C THR A 429 5.51 3.85 -23.49
N ASP A 430 5.69 2.54 -23.64
CA ASP A 430 5.35 1.80 -24.88
C ASP A 430 3.84 1.78 -25.17
N GLY A 431 3.02 1.59 -24.13
CA GLY A 431 1.56 1.70 -24.25
C GLY A 431 1.12 3.08 -24.73
N LEU A 432 1.73 4.14 -24.20
CA LEU A 432 1.51 5.51 -24.62
C LEU A 432 2.05 5.81 -26.03
N ALA A 433 3.16 5.20 -26.46
CA ALA A 433 3.66 5.32 -27.83
C ALA A 433 2.70 4.71 -28.87
N ARG A 434 2.07 3.59 -28.53
CA ARG A 434 1.02 2.96 -29.35
C ARG A 434 -0.25 3.80 -29.38
N LEU A 435 -0.62 4.42 -28.25
CA LEU A 435 -1.77 5.32 -28.16
C LEU A 435 -1.55 6.65 -28.91
N ASP A 436 -0.34 7.21 -28.86
CA ASP A 436 0.12 8.38 -29.62
C ASP A 436 -0.07 8.15 -31.13
N THR A 437 0.42 6.99 -31.60
CA THR A 437 0.25 6.53 -32.99
C THR A 437 -1.24 6.41 -33.38
N GLY A 438 -2.06 5.81 -32.50
CA GLY A 438 -3.51 5.66 -32.74
C GLY A 438 -4.28 6.99 -32.73
N ALA A 439 -3.90 7.93 -31.85
CA ALA A 439 -4.50 9.26 -31.79
C ALA A 439 -4.14 10.10 -33.02
N GLY A 440 -2.89 10.03 -33.50
CA GLY A 440 -2.48 10.65 -34.76
C GLY A 440 -3.18 10.05 -35.99
N GLN A 441 -3.42 8.73 -36.00
CA GLN A 441 -4.23 8.09 -37.05
C GLN A 441 -5.69 8.55 -37.02
N LEU A 442 -6.28 8.70 -35.83
CA LEU A 442 -7.63 9.24 -35.66
C LEU A 442 -7.73 10.69 -36.13
N ALA A 443 -6.76 11.53 -35.79
CA ALA A 443 -6.71 12.93 -36.18
C ALA A 443 -6.62 13.09 -37.71
N ASN A 444 -5.62 12.46 -38.34
CA ASN A 444 -5.47 12.46 -39.80
C ASN A 444 -6.71 11.92 -40.53
N GLY A 445 -7.38 10.91 -39.94
CA GLY A 445 -8.63 10.36 -40.47
C GLY A 445 -9.80 11.32 -40.36
N ALA A 446 -9.90 12.07 -39.26
CA ALA A 446 -10.90 13.11 -39.07
C ALA A 446 -10.66 14.33 -39.97
N ASP A 447 -9.42 14.80 -40.12
CA ASP A 447 -9.02 15.86 -41.08
C ASP A 447 -9.42 15.49 -42.52
N SER A 448 -9.14 14.24 -42.90
CA SER A 448 -9.49 13.69 -44.23
C SER A 448 -11.01 13.64 -44.43
N ALA A 449 -11.76 13.24 -43.40
CA ALA A 449 -13.22 13.19 -43.43
C ALA A 449 -13.85 14.59 -43.48
N ALA A 450 -13.32 15.55 -42.71
CA ALA A 450 -13.75 16.94 -42.72
C ALA A 450 -13.54 17.57 -44.09
N THR A 451 -12.35 17.38 -44.69
CA THR A 451 -12.04 17.81 -46.06
C THR A 451 -13.04 17.24 -47.08
N GLY A 452 -13.42 15.96 -46.93
CA GLY A 452 -14.44 15.32 -47.76
C GLY A 452 -15.85 15.90 -47.55
N ALA A 453 -16.22 16.26 -46.32
CA ALA A 453 -17.50 16.86 -46.00
C ALA A 453 -17.61 18.32 -46.48
N HIS A 454 -16.55 19.12 -46.37
CA HIS A 454 -16.45 20.45 -47.01
C HIS A 454 -16.58 20.34 -48.53
N THR A 455 -15.88 19.39 -49.16
CA THR A 455 -16.01 19.12 -50.61
C THR A 455 -17.44 18.73 -51.01
N LEU A 456 -18.16 17.99 -50.15
CA LEU A 456 -19.57 17.65 -50.35
C LEU A 456 -20.51 18.86 -50.18
N ALA A 457 -20.22 19.75 -49.22
CA ALA A 457 -20.93 21.02 -49.05
C ALA A 457 -20.77 21.90 -50.30
N ASP A 458 -19.55 22.08 -50.82
CA ASP A 458 -19.28 22.82 -52.06
C ASP A 458 -19.94 22.17 -53.30
N GLY A 459 -20.03 20.84 -53.33
CA GLY A 459 -20.73 20.08 -54.37
C GLY A 459 -22.25 20.30 -54.34
N THR A 460 -22.84 20.29 -53.15
CA THR A 460 -24.30 20.44 -52.95
C THR A 460 -24.76 21.90 -53.05
N GLY A 461 -23.94 22.88 -52.64
CA GLY A 461 -24.19 24.30 -52.86
C GLY A 461 -24.28 24.64 -54.35
N ARG A 462 -23.26 24.25 -55.14
CA ARG A 462 -23.28 24.44 -56.61
C ARG A 462 -24.44 23.72 -57.30
N LEU A 463 -24.89 22.58 -56.77
CA LEU A 463 -26.09 21.90 -57.27
C LEU A 463 -27.36 22.71 -56.96
N ALA A 464 -27.45 23.34 -55.80
CA ALA A 464 -28.56 24.23 -55.47
C ALA A 464 -28.60 25.45 -56.40
N ASP A 465 -27.46 26.12 -56.61
CA ASP A 465 -27.34 27.29 -57.50
C ASP A 465 -27.72 26.95 -58.95
N GLY A 466 -27.19 25.84 -59.48
CA GLY A 466 -27.51 25.35 -60.81
C GLY A 466 -28.98 24.97 -60.96
N SER A 467 -29.59 24.40 -59.91
CA SER A 467 -31.01 24.02 -59.93
C SER A 467 -31.95 25.25 -59.85
N ALA A 468 -31.59 26.28 -59.07
CA ALA A 468 -32.31 27.56 -59.06
C ALA A 468 -32.21 28.28 -60.42
N THR A 469 -31.03 28.24 -61.04
CA THR A 469 -30.80 28.79 -62.38
C THR A 469 -31.67 28.06 -63.43
N LEU A 470 -31.69 26.73 -63.39
CA LEU A 470 -32.54 25.91 -64.27
C LEU A 470 -34.04 26.17 -64.04
N ALA A 471 -34.49 26.27 -62.78
CA ALA A 471 -35.87 26.57 -62.44
C ALA A 471 -36.30 27.94 -62.99
N THR A 472 -35.44 28.95 -62.85
CA THR A 472 -35.66 30.31 -63.36
C THR A 472 -35.74 30.33 -64.89
N GLY A 473 -34.78 29.71 -65.58
CA GLY A 473 -34.77 29.63 -67.05
C GLY A 473 -35.97 28.85 -67.61
N ALA A 474 -36.36 27.75 -66.96
CA ALA A 474 -37.55 27.00 -67.34
C ALA A 474 -38.85 27.80 -67.13
N GLY A 475 -38.94 28.61 -66.06
CA GLY A 475 -40.03 29.55 -65.84
C GLY A 475 -40.12 30.66 -66.90
N GLN A 476 -38.97 31.17 -67.37
CA GLN A 476 -38.90 32.12 -68.48
C GLN A 476 -39.37 31.48 -69.80
N VAL A 477 -38.94 30.25 -70.11
CA VAL A 477 -39.42 29.50 -71.29
C VAL A 477 -40.92 29.24 -71.22
N ALA A 478 -41.44 28.85 -70.04
CA ALA A 478 -42.88 28.66 -69.85
C ALA A 478 -43.67 29.95 -70.12
N SER A 479 -43.20 31.08 -69.58
CA SER A 479 -43.82 32.40 -69.77
C SER A 479 -43.83 32.82 -71.24
N GLY A 480 -42.69 32.67 -71.94
CA GLY A 480 -42.57 32.99 -73.37
C GLY A 480 -43.43 32.07 -74.26
N ALA A 481 -43.52 30.79 -73.93
CA ALA A 481 -44.39 29.85 -74.61
C ALA A 481 -45.89 30.16 -74.39
N SER A 482 -46.28 30.64 -73.20
CA SER A 482 -47.65 31.12 -72.94
C SER A 482 -47.97 32.40 -73.73
N SER A 483 -47.00 33.30 -73.90
CA SER A 483 -47.17 34.49 -74.77
C SER A 483 -47.29 34.10 -76.25
N LEU A 484 -46.47 33.15 -76.73
CA LEU A 484 -46.56 32.62 -78.09
C LEU A 484 -47.91 31.92 -78.34
N ALA A 485 -48.40 31.13 -77.38
CA ALA A 485 -49.73 30.54 -77.45
C ALA A 485 -50.82 31.60 -77.62
N THR A 486 -50.79 32.65 -76.79
CA THR A 486 -51.76 33.75 -76.86
C THR A 486 -51.74 34.46 -78.21
N GLY A 487 -50.55 34.74 -78.77
CA GLY A 487 -50.42 35.33 -80.11
C GLY A 487 -50.86 34.40 -81.24
N ALA A 488 -50.64 33.09 -81.10
CA ALA A 488 -51.09 32.09 -82.06
C ALA A 488 -52.62 31.87 -82.00
N ASP A 489 -53.22 31.87 -80.81
CA ASP A 489 -54.68 31.83 -80.59
C ASP A 489 -55.36 33.10 -81.19
N GLN A 490 -54.72 34.28 -81.09
CA GLN A 490 -55.16 35.51 -81.77
C GLN A 490 -55.06 35.41 -83.31
N ALA A 491 -53.94 34.91 -83.82
CA ALA A 491 -53.75 34.70 -85.26
C ALA A 491 -54.73 33.66 -85.84
N HIS A 492 -55.05 32.62 -85.06
CA HIS A 492 -56.07 31.62 -85.38
C HIS A 492 -57.46 32.23 -85.52
N GLN A 493 -57.88 33.05 -84.55
CA GLN A 493 -59.16 33.77 -84.62
C GLN A 493 -59.24 34.72 -85.83
N GLY A 494 -58.16 35.45 -86.12
CA GLY A 494 -58.07 36.29 -87.32
C GLY A 494 -58.16 35.51 -88.64
N ALA A 495 -57.49 34.35 -88.71
CA ALA A 495 -57.55 33.47 -89.87
C ALA A 495 -58.93 32.80 -90.05
N GLN A 496 -59.61 32.43 -88.96
CA GLN A 496 -61.01 31.94 -89.00
C GLN A 496 -61.98 33.03 -89.46
N GLN A 497 -61.80 34.28 -89.01
CA GLN A 497 -62.61 35.41 -89.49
C GLN A 497 -62.38 35.68 -90.99
N LEU A 498 -61.13 35.59 -91.45
CA LEU A 498 -60.78 35.72 -92.87
C LEU A 498 -61.41 34.59 -93.71
N ALA A 499 -61.29 33.33 -93.28
CA ALA A 499 -61.92 32.19 -93.93
C ALA A 499 -63.44 32.35 -93.99
N THR A 500 -64.11 32.66 -92.87
CA THR A 500 -65.57 32.91 -92.83
C THR A 500 -66.00 34.03 -93.80
N GLY A 501 -65.16 35.07 -93.95
CA GLY A 501 -65.37 36.14 -94.93
C GLY A 501 -65.18 35.69 -96.38
N LEU A 502 -64.23 34.80 -96.65
CA LEU A 502 -63.93 34.26 -97.97
C LEU A 502 -64.92 33.17 -98.40
N ASP A 503 -65.41 32.33 -97.49
CA ASP A 503 -66.60 31.49 -97.67
C ASP A 503 -67.81 32.34 -98.08
N THR A 504 -68.08 33.40 -97.32
CA THR A 504 -69.20 34.33 -97.59
C THR A 504 -69.06 35.03 -98.94
N LEU A 505 -67.82 35.39 -99.33
CA LEU A 505 -67.54 35.96 -100.64
C LEU A 505 -67.70 34.93 -101.76
N THR A 506 -67.14 33.73 -101.58
CA THR A 506 -67.23 32.59 -102.51
C THR A 506 -68.69 32.27 -102.83
N ALA A 507 -69.52 32.10 -101.81
CA ALA A 507 -70.95 31.83 -101.95
C ALA A 507 -71.70 32.94 -102.72
N LYS A 508 -71.33 34.22 -102.51
CA LYS A 508 -71.88 35.35 -103.27
C LYS A 508 -71.35 35.43 -104.71
N THR A 509 -70.13 34.97 -104.98
CA THR A 509 -69.53 35.01 -106.32
C THR A 509 -69.74 33.76 -107.17
N GLN A 510 -70.12 32.63 -106.58
CA GLN A 510 -70.25 31.33 -107.28
C GLN A 510 -71.17 31.39 -108.51
N GLY A 511 -72.20 32.25 -108.49
CA GLY A 511 -73.11 32.46 -109.61
C GLY A 511 -72.59 33.37 -110.74
N LEU A 512 -71.53 34.17 -110.50
CA LEU A 512 -71.05 35.14 -111.51
C LEU A 512 -70.58 34.46 -112.80
N PRO A 513 -69.68 33.46 -112.80
CA PRO A 513 -69.20 32.84 -114.04
C PRO A 513 -70.34 32.35 -114.93
N ALA A 514 -71.35 31.68 -114.36
CA ALA A 514 -72.53 31.21 -115.09
C ALA A 514 -73.49 32.33 -115.53
N ALA A 515 -73.52 33.48 -114.84
CA ALA A 515 -74.25 34.66 -115.29
C ALA A 515 -73.53 35.35 -116.47
N THR A 516 -72.22 35.55 -116.38
CA THR A 516 -71.40 36.15 -117.43
C THR A 516 -71.28 35.26 -118.66
N GLN A 517 -71.20 33.93 -118.50
CA GLN A 517 -71.19 32.99 -119.63
C GLN A 517 -72.49 33.07 -120.44
N ARG A 518 -73.65 33.19 -119.75
CA ARG A 518 -74.96 33.38 -120.40
C ARG A 518 -75.05 34.73 -121.10
N LEU A 519 -74.56 35.80 -120.47
CA LEU A 519 -74.50 37.13 -121.09
C LEU A 519 -73.63 37.13 -122.35
N ALA A 520 -72.42 36.58 -122.29
CA ALA A 520 -71.51 36.42 -123.43
C ALA A 520 -72.16 35.63 -124.58
N THR A 521 -72.78 34.49 -124.26
CA THR A 521 -73.51 33.65 -125.23
C THR A 521 -74.66 34.42 -125.89
N GLY A 522 -75.45 35.18 -125.11
CA GLY A 522 -76.54 36.01 -125.64
C GLY A 522 -76.04 37.13 -126.54
N SER A 523 -74.96 37.84 -126.16
CA SER A 523 -74.35 38.85 -127.02
C SER A 523 -73.73 38.25 -128.30
N ALA A 524 -73.15 37.04 -128.23
CA ALA A 524 -72.65 36.35 -129.42
C ALA A 524 -73.78 35.94 -130.38
N GLN A 525 -74.94 35.53 -129.85
CA GLN A 525 -76.15 35.29 -130.65
C GLN A 525 -76.67 36.57 -131.31
N VAL A 526 -76.69 37.71 -130.60
CA VAL A 526 -77.05 39.02 -131.17
C VAL A 526 -76.03 39.48 -132.22
N ALA A 527 -74.73 39.32 -131.98
CA ALA A 527 -73.68 39.64 -132.95
C ALA A 527 -73.80 38.79 -134.22
N ALA A 528 -74.03 37.48 -134.10
CA ALA A 528 -74.27 36.59 -135.23
C ALA A 528 -75.55 36.96 -136.00
N GLY A 529 -76.64 37.31 -135.31
CA GLY A 529 -77.88 37.79 -135.91
C GLY A 529 -77.70 39.11 -136.66
N ASN A 530 -77.00 40.08 -136.06
CA ASN A 530 -76.67 41.35 -136.70
C ASN A 530 -75.74 41.16 -137.90
N LYS A 531 -74.80 40.21 -137.85
CA LYS A 531 -73.97 39.86 -139.01
C LYS A 531 -74.80 39.25 -140.14
N GLN A 532 -75.71 38.31 -139.83
CA GLN A 532 -76.63 37.77 -140.84
C GLN A 532 -77.53 38.85 -141.45
N LEU A 533 -77.94 39.86 -140.66
CA LEU A 533 -78.67 41.02 -141.16
C LEU A 533 -77.79 41.91 -142.05
N ALA A 534 -76.53 42.15 -141.67
CA ALA A 534 -75.56 42.93 -142.43
C ALA A 534 -75.17 42.27 -143.76
N ASP A 535 -74.96 40.95 -143.76
CA ASP A 535 -74.71 40.15 -144.96
C ASP A 535 -75.92 40.23 -145.91
N LYS A 536 -77.14 40.04 -145.39
CA LYS A 536 -78.39 40.18 -146.18
C LYS A 536 -78.62 41.61 -146.68
N ALA A 537 -78.33 42.62 -145.86
CA ALA A 537 -78.45 44.03 -146.22
C ALA A 537 -77.46 44.39 -147.33
N SER A 538 -76.22 43.87 -147.29
CA SER A 538 -75.23 44.07 -148.34
C SER A 538 -75.63 43.37 -149.65
N VAL A 539 -76.22 42.18 -149.59
CA VAL A 539 -76.78 41.49 -150.77
C VAL A 539 -77.99 42.24 -151.35
N ALA A 540 -78.87 42.77 -150.50
CA ALA A 540 -80.00 43.59 -150.93
C ALA A 540 -79.54 44.92 -151.55
N ALA A 541 -78.56 45.58 -150.93
CA ALA A 541 -77.93 46.79 -151.43
C ALA A 541 -77.26 46.57 -152.80
N GLY A 542 -76.55 45.45 -152.97
CA GLY A 542 -75.99 45.05 -154.27
C GLY A 542 -77.07 44.89 -155.33
N LYS A 543 -78.17 44.19 -155.03
CA LYS A 543 -79.31 44.04 -155.96
C LYS A 543 -79.99 45.36 -156.29
N ILE A 544 -80.14 46.26 -155.32
CA ILE A 544 -80.67 47.62 -155.52
C ILE A 544 -79.74 48.43 -156.42
N ALA A 545 -78.41 48.33 -156.23
CA ALA A 545 -77.41 49.01 -157.05
C ALA A 545 -77.36 48.46 -158.50
N THR A 546 -77.61 47.16 -158.70
CA THR A 546 -77.83 46.58 -160.04
C THR A 546 -79.10 47.15 -160.65
N ALA A 547 -80.25 47.03 -159.97
CA ALA A 547 -81.53 47.52 -160.48
C ALA A 547 -81.56 49.04 -160.72
N SER A 548 -80.88 49.85 -159.90
CA SER A 548 -80.73 51.28 -160.15
C SER A 548 -79.82 51.57 -161.35
N THR A 549 -78.85 50.70 -161.64
CA THR A 549 -78.04 50.78 -162.86
C THR A 549 -78.83 50.38 -164.11
N ASP A 550 -79.65 49.34 -164.03
CA ASP A 550 -80.57 48.94 -165.11
C ASP A 550 -81.59 50.05 -165.39
N VAL A 551 -82.18 50.66 -164.35
CA VAL A 551 -83.11 51.80 -164.50
C VAL A 551 -82.39 53.05 -165.02
N ARG A 552 -81.15 53.35 -164.60
CA ARG A 552 -80.36 54.45 -165.19
C ARG A 552 -80.07 54.22 -166.69
N ALA A 553 -79.86 52.97 -167.11
CA ALA A 553 -79.67 52.60 -168.51
C ALA A 553 -80.96 52.75 -169.33
N VAL A 554 -82.13 52.37 -168.78
CA VAL A 554 -83.44 52.60 -169.43
C VAL A 554 -83.74 54.10 -169.52
N LEU A 555 -83.54 54.87 -168.45
CA LEU A 555 -83.76 56.33 -168.45
C LEU A 555 -82.87 57.05 -169.47
N ALA A 556 -81.66 56.55 -169.75
CA ALA A 556 -80.76 57.10 -170.75
C ALA A 556 -81.21 56.90 -172.21
N THR A 557 -82.29 56.13 -172.45
CA THR A 557 -82.92 55.99 -173.78
C THR A 557 -84.04 57.02 -174.03
N LEU A 558 -84.37 57.86 -173.04
CA LEU A 558 -85.41 58.88 -173.10
C LEU A 558 -84.82 60.30 -173.29
N PRO A 559 -85.61 61.29 -173.77
CA PRO A 559 -85.13 62.67 -173.91
C PRO A 559 -84.71 63.27 -172.56
N ALA A 560 -83.46 63.75 -172.48
CA ALA A 560 -82.86 64.26 -171.24
C ALA A 560 -83.50 65.57 -170.71
N ASP A 561 -84.22 66.28 -171.57
CA ASP A 561 -84.87 67.56 -171.27
C ASP A 561 -86.24 67.41 -170.59
N ASP A 562 -86.81 66.19 -170.51
CA ASP A 562 -88.07 65.97 -169.78
C ASP A 562 -87.85 66.12 -168.27
N PRO A 563 -88.52 67.07 -167.58
CA PRO A 563 -88.36 67.26 -166.13
C PRO A 563 -88.72 66.00 -165.32
N ARG A 564 -89.54 65.09 -165.86
CA ARG A 564 -89.86 63.79 -165.23
C ARG A 564 -88.65 62.85 -165.21
N VAL A 565 -87.82 62.87 -166.27
CA VAL A 565 -86.58 62.08 -166.35
C VAL A 565 -85.56 62.60 -165.35
N GLN A 566 -85.39 63.93 -165.25
CA GLN A 566 -84.51 64.53 -164.23
C GLN A 566 -85.01 64.24 -162.80
N GLN A 567 -86.32 64.30 -162.56
CA GLN A 567 -86.92 63.94 -161.27
C GLN A 567 -86.69 62.45 -160.93
N ALA A 568 -86.72 61.55 -161.92
CA ALA A 568 -86.41 60.13 -161.75
C ALA A 568 -84.94 59.90 -161.36
N TYR A 569 -83.98 60.51 -162.07
CA TYR A 569 -82.55 60.47 -161.67
C TYR A 569 -82.33 61.01 -160.25
N ALA A 570 -82.97 62.14 -159.91
CA ALA A 570 -82.86 62.74 -158.58
C ALA A 570 -83.53 61.91 -157.46
N ALA A 571 -84.52 61.08 -157.77
CA ALA A 571 -85.08 60.09 -156.84
C ALA A 571 -84.16 58.87 -156.71
N LEU A 572 -83.58 58.40 -157.82
CA LEU A 572 -82.72 57.22 -157.86
C LEU A 572 -81.39 57.44 -157.13
N ALA A 573 -80.76 58.62 -157.29
CA ALA A 573 -79.58 59.01 -156.51
C ALA A 573 -79.85 59.07 -154.98
N ARG A 574 -81.08 59.41 -154.58
CA ARG A 574 -81.50 59.31 -153.16
C ARG A 574 -81.60 57.86 -152.70
N VAL A 575 -82.16 56.96 -153.51
CA VAL A 575 -82.21 55.52 -153.23
C VAL A 575 -80.80 54.93 -153.12
N ASP A 576 -79.88 55.24 -154.04
CA ASP A 576 -78.48 54.79 -154.01
C ASP A 576 -77.77 55.28 -152.72
N THR A 577 -77.94 56.56 -152.38
CA THR A 577 -77.35 57.17 -151.18
C THR A 577 -77.91 56.53 -149.90
N GLN A 578 -79.24 56.46 -149.77
CA GLN A 578 -79.91 55.85 -148.60
C GLN A 578 -79.55 54.37 -148.44
N THR A 579 -79.44 53.63 -149.55
CA THR A 579 -79.02 52.22 -149.54
C THR A 579 -77.58 52.06 -149.05
N THR A 580 -76.67 52.93 -149.50
CA THR A 580 -75.26 52.93 -149.07
C THR A 580 -75.14 53.31 -147.58
N THR A 581 -75.84 54.37 -147.14
CA THR A 581 -75.90 54.79 -145.74
C THR A 581 -76.46 53.69 -144.85
N LEU A 582 -77.60 53.09 -145.21
CA LEU A 582 -78.22 52.01 -144.45
C LEU A 582 -77.31 50.78 -144.36
N ASN A 583 -76.66 50.38 -145.45
CA ASN A 583 -75.69 49.28 -145.42
C ASN A 583 -74.52 49.60 -144.46
N SER A 584 -73.95 50.81 -144.54
CA SER A 584 -72.86 51.21 -143.63
C SER A 584 -73.29 51.26 -142.15
N GLN A 585 -74.52 51.68 -141.85
CA GLN A 585 -75.08 51.70 -140.50
C GLN A 585 -75.31 50.27 -139.96
N VAL A 586 -75.82 49.35 -140.79
CA VAL A 586 -76.02 47.94 -140.39
C VAL A 586 -74.68 47.21 -140.22
N GLN A 587 -73.67 47.50 -141.06
CA GLN A 587 -72.31 46.99 -140.87
C GLN A 587 -71.69 47.51 -139.56
N ALA A 588 -71.81 48.82 -139.27
CA ALA A 588 -71.34 49.40 -138.01
C ALA A 588 -72.05 48.80 -136.78
N LEU A 589 -73.36 48.54 -136.88
CA LEU A 589 -74.13 47.83 -135.84
C LEU A 589 -73.66 46.38 -135.65
N SER A 590 -73.26 45.69 -136.73
CA SER A 590 -72.65 44.36 -136.64
C SER A 590 -71.29 44.40 -135.94
N THR A 591 -70.43 45.36 -136.26
CA THR A 591 -69.12 45.52 -135.61
C THR A 591 -69.27 45.89 -134.13
N GLY A 592 -70.17 46.81 -133.78
CA GLY A 592 -70.45 47.17 -132.39
C GLY A 592 -71.02 46.00 -131.57
N ALA A 593 -71.91 45.20 -132.17
CA ALA A 593 -72.42 44.00 -131.52
C ALA A 593 -71.33 42.93 -131.29
N GLN A 594 -70.39 42.77 -132.23
CA GLN A 594 -69.23 41.88 -132.04
C GLN A 594 -68.33 42.37 -130.90
N GLN A 595 -68.01 43.67 -130.84
CA GLN A 595 -67.22 44.25 -129.74
C GLN A 595 -67.87 44.03 -128.36
N VAL A 596 -69.21 44.11 -128.27
CA VAL A 596 -69.96 43.78 -127.05
C VAL A 596 -69.87 42.28 -126.72
N ALA A 597 -69.94 41.40 -127.73
CA ALA A 597 -69.77 39.96 -127.53
C ALA A 597 -68.36 39.59 -127.03
N ASP A 598 -67.32 40.16 -127.63
CA ASP A 598 -65.92 39.96 -127.26
C ASP A 598 -65.64 40.48 -125.84
N GLY A 599 -66.14 41.68 -125.51
CA GLY A 599 -66.05 42.26 -124.16
C GLY A 599 -66.77 41.44 -123.10
N ASN A 600 -67.95 40.90 -123.41
CA ASN A 600 -68.67 39.99 -122.49
C ASN A 600 -67.95 38.64 -122.33
N ALA A 601 -67.29 38.12 -123.37
CA ALA A 601 -66.46 36.93 -123.28
C ALA A 601 -65.23 37.15 -122.40
N GLN A 602 -64.56 38.30 -122.52
CA GLN A 602 -63.48 38.70 -121.61
C GLN A 602 -63.99 38.83 -120.17
N LEU A 603 -65.15 39.46 -119.95
CA LEU A 603 -65.78 39.56 -118.62
C LEU A 603 -66.08 38.18 -118.01
N ALA A 604 -66.52 37.20 -118.81
CA ALA A 604 -66.75 35.83 -118.35
C ALA A 604 -65.46 35.10 -117.95
N ALA A 605 -64.38 35.30 -118.71
CA ALA A 605 -63.05 34.80 -118.34
C ALA A 605 -62.55 35.44 -117.03
N SER A 606 -62.67 36.76 -116.87
CA SER A 606 -62.29 37.48 -115.65
C SER A 606 -63.14 37.08 -114.44
N ALA A 607 -64.46 36.87 -114.59
CA ALA A 607 -65.33 36.38 -113.53
C ALA A 607 -64.95 34.96 -113.07
N THR A 608 -64.57 34.10 -114.02
CA THR A 608 -64.07 32.74 -113.72
C THR A 608 -62.75 32.81 -112.94
N ALA A 609 -61.78 33.59 -113.43
CA ALA A 609 -60.50 33.78 -112.76
C ALA A 609 -60.63 34.37 -111.35
N LEU A 610 -61.53 35.34 -111.16
CA LEU A 610 -61.85 35.92 -109.85
C LEU A 610 -62.45 34.86 -108.90
N SER A 611 -63.42 34.07 -109.37
CA SER A 611 -64.01 32.99 -108.55
C SER A 611 -62.98 31.94 -108.14
N SER A 612 -62.04 31.57 -109.02
CA SER A 612 -60.94 30.66 -108.68
C SER A 612 -59.94 31.29 -107.71
N GLY A 613 -59.63 32.59 -107.86
CA GLY A 613 -58.74 33.33 -106.96
C GLY A 613 -59.30 33.45 -105.53
N ILE A 614 -60.61 33.68 -105.39
CA ILE A 614 -61.28 33.71 -104.08
C ILE A 614 -61.25 32.32 -103.43
N ALA A 615 -61.56 31.25 -104.17
CA ALA A 615 -61.49 29.89 -103.64
C ALA A 615 -60.07 29.45 -103.23
N ALA A 616 -59.04 29.89 -103.96
CA ALA A 616 -57.65 29.66 -103.57
C ALA A 616 -57.23 30.46 -102.32
N ALA A 617 -57.71 31.70 -102.19
CA ALA A 617 -57.51 32.52 -100.99
C ALA A 617 -58.20 31.91 -99.76
N ASP A 618 -59.41 31.37 -99.92
CA ASP A 618 -60.13 30.67 -98.86
C ASP A 618 -59.35 29.46 -98.34
N GLN A 619 -58.90 28.58 -99.24
CA GLN A 619 -58.07 27.42 -98.89
C GLN A 619 -56.78 27.84 -98.17
N GLY A 620 -56.20 28.99 -98.55
CA GLY A 620 -55.08 29.61 -97.85
C GLY A 620 -55.43 30.07 -96.43
N ALA A 621 -56.57 30.73 -96.24
CA ALA A 621 -57.04 31.18 -94.92
C ALA A 621 -57.39 30.01 -93.99
N ASN A 622 -58.07 28.98 -94.51
CA ASN A 622 -58.37 27.74 -93.78
C ASN A 622 -57.11 26.95 -93.41
N SER A 623 -56.09 26.94 -94.29
CA SER A 623 -54.77 26.36 -93.99
C SER A 623 -54.02 27.17 -92.91
N LEU A 624 -54.05 28.50 -92.99
CA LEU A 624 -53.45 29.39 -91.99
C LEU A 624 -54.12 29.24 -90.62
N ALA A 625 -55.45 29.13 -90.57
CA ALA A 625 -56.20 28.86 -89.33
C ALA A 625 -55.77 27.51 -88.73
N THR A 626 -55.65 26.46 -89.54
CA THR A 626 -55.19 25.14 -89.08
C THR A 626 -53.77 25.21 -88.50
N GLY A 627 -52.82 25.84 -89.20
CA GLY A 627 -51.42 25.95 -88.75
C GLY A 627 -51.23 26.82 -87.51
N THR A 628 -52.01 27.91 -87.37
CA THR A 628 -51.96 28.78 -86.18
C THR A 628 -52.57 28.11 -84.95
N GLY A 629 -53.64 27.32 -85.11
CA GLY A 629 -54.18 26.49 -84.03
C GLY A 629 -53.17 25.44 -83.55
N GLN A 630 -52.53 24.73 -84.48
CA GLN A 630 -51.46 23.77 -84.15
C GLN A 630 -50.26 24.43 -83.45
N LEU A 631 -49.87 25.65 -83.87
CA LEU A 631 -48.83 26.43 -83.20
C LEU A 631 -49.22 26.80 -81.76
N ALA A 632 -50.48 27.19 -81.53
CA ALA A 632 -50.97 27.50 -80.19
C ALA A 632 -50.99 26.25 -79.29
N ASP A 633 -51.47 25.11 -79.80
CA ASP A 633 -51.45 23.82 -79.09
C ASP A 633 -50.02 23.37 -78.73
N GLY A 634 -49.08 23.50 -79.67
CA GLY A 634 -47.66 23.23 -79.44
C GLY A 634 -47.05 24.17 -78.40
N ALA A 635 -47.38 25.46 -78.43
CA ALA A 635 -46.91 26.46 -77.47
C ALA A 635 -47.49 26.23 -76.06
N ARG A 636 -48.77 25.88 -75.93
CA ARG A 636 -49.40 25.50 -74.64
C ARG A 636 -48.78 24.20 -74.09
N THR A 637 -48.42 23.25 -74.95
CA THR A 637 -47.67 22.03 -74.58
C THR A 637 -46.25 22.35 -74.09
N LEU A 638 -45.52 23.22 -74.79
CA LEU A 638 -44.18 23.67 -74.37
C LEU A 638 -44.25 24.43 -73.03
N SER A 639 -45.25 25.28 -72.84
CA SER A 639 -45.45 26.06 -71.60
C SER A 639 -45.67 25.16 -70.37
N SER A 640 -46.51 24.14 -70.50
CA SER A 640 -46.78 23.18 -69.42
C SER A 640 -45.60 22.25 -69.14
N GLY A 641 -44.89 21.80 -70.19
CA GLY A 641 -43.64 21.05 -70.05
C GLY A 641 -42.54 21.85 -69.33
N ALA A 642 -42.30 23.09 -69.76
CA ALA A 642 -41.32 23.98 -69.13
C ALA A 642 -41.70 24.34 -67.68
N SER A 643 -43.00 24.53 -67.39
CA SER A 643 -43.50 24.72 -66.01
C SER A 643 -43.22 23.50 -65.13
N SER A 644 -43.36 22.30 -65.68
CA SER A 644 -43.07 21.04 -64.98
C SER A 644 -41.57 20.87 -64.69
N VAL A 645 -40.71 21.25 -65.64
CA VAL A 645 -39.25 21.30 -65.44
C VAL A 645 -38.88 22.34 -64.38
N ALA A 646 -39.52 23.52 -64.37
CA ALA A 646 -39.27 24.55 -63.36
C ALA A 646 -39.60 24.06 -61.94
N GLN A 647 -40.74 23.38 -61.77
CA GLN A 647 -41.15 22.78 -60.49
C GLN A 647 -40.20 21.65 -60.06
N GLY A 648 -39.80 20.77 -60.98
CA GLY A 648 -38.84 19.71 -60.70
C GLY A 648 -37.46 20.24 -60.30
N ALA A 649 -36.95 21.26 -61.01
CA ALA A 649 -35.70 21.94 -60.68
C ALA A 649 -35.78 22.66 -59.31
N GLY A 650 -36.93 23.24 -58.96
CA GLY A 650 -37.20 23.77 -57.61
C GLY A 650 -37.11 22.69 -56.52
N GLN A 651 -37.71 21.52 -56.73
CA GLN A 651 -37.60 20.39 -55.78
C GLN A 651 -36.17 19.87 -55.64
N VAL A 652 -35.37 19.87 -56.71
CA VAL A 652 -33.95 19.53 -56.65
C VAL A 652 -33.15 20.61 -55.93
N HIS A 653 -33.45 21.90 -56.13
CA HIS A 653 -32.87 23.00 -55.36
C HIS A 653 -33.16 22.84 -53.86
N ASP A 654 -34.42 22.67 -53.45
CA ASP A 654 -34.81 22.45 -52.05
C ASP A 654 -34.13 21.20 -51.45
N GLY A 655 -33.90 20.16 -52.25
CA GLY A 655 -33.13 18.99 -51.85
C GLY A 655 -31.64 19.29 -51.65
N ALA A 656 -31.04 20.03 -52.59
CA ALA A 656 -29.63 20.39 -52.58
C ALA A 656 -29.27 21.39 -51.46
N VAL A 657 -30.14 22.36 -51.16
CA VAL A 657 -29.96 23.29 -50.02
C VAL A 657 -29.90 22.50 -48.70
N ARG A 658 -30.86 21.61 -48.44
CA ARG A 658 -30.85 20.77 -47.22
C ARG A 658 -29.66 19.80 -47.18
N ALA A 659 -29.20 19.32 -48.33
CA ALA A 659 -27.98 18.51 -48.42
C ALA A 659 -26.72 19.34 -48.14
N HIS A 660 -26.67 20.60 -48.57
CA HIS A 660 -25.60 21.55 -48.26
C HIS A 660 -25.57 21.89 -46.77
N GLU A 661 -26.69 22.30 -46.17
CA GLU A 661 -26.82 22.55 -44.73
C GLU A 661 -26.33 21.34 -43.90
N GLY A 662 -26.79 20.13 -44.26
CA GLY A 662 -26.37 18.89 -43.60
C GLY A 662 -24.89 18.55 -43.80
N SER A 663 -24.31 18.88 -44.96
CA SER A 663 -22.89 18.64 -45.25
C SER A 663 -21.99 19.64 -44.50
N THR A 664 -22.38 20.92 -44.42
CA THR A 664 -21.69 21.95 -43.64
C THR A 664 -21.73 21.64 -42.14
N ALA A 665 -22.88 21.16 -41.63
CA ALA A 665 -23.00 20.70 -40.25
C ALA A 665 -22.12 19.45 -39.97
N LEU A 666 -22.07 18.50 -40.91
CA LEU A 666 -21.19 17.33 -40.82
C LEU A 666 -19.71 17.74 -40.83
N ALA A 667 -19.31 18.65 -41.71
CA ALA A 667 -17.95 19.15 -41.81
C ALA A 667 -17.51 19.83 -40.49
N THR A 668 -18.34 20.73 -39.96
CA THR A 668 -18.12 21.40 -38.65
C THR A 668 -17.96 20.38 -37.51
N GLY A 669 -18.76 19.30 -37.53
CA GLY A 669 -18.64 18.21 -36.55
C GLY A 669 -17.35 17.40 -36.69
N LEU A 670 -16.85 17.24 -37.91
CA LEU A 670 -15.59 16.54 -38.21
C LEU A 670 -14.36 17.41 -37.92
N ASP A 671 -14.40 18.72 -38.17
CA ASP A 671 -13.38 19.69 -37.73
C ASP A 671 -13.25 19.69 -36.19
N THR A 672 -14.39 19.59 -35.50
CA THR A 672 -14.44 19.45 -34.02
C THR A 672 -13.83 18.12 -33.57
N LEU A 673 -14.13 17.02 -34.25
CA LEU A 673 -13.56 15.69 -33.97
C LEU A 673 -12.04 15.67 -34.22
N ALA A 674 -11.57 16.27 -35.31
CA ALA A 674 -10.15 16.40 -35.64
C ALA A 674 -9.41 17.21 -34.57
N SER A 675 -9.94 18.38 -34.21
CA SER A 675 -9.41 19.21 -33.13
C SER A 675 -9.30 18.45 -31.79
N GLY A 676 -10.33 17.66 -31.45
CA GLY A 676 -10.32 16.79 -30.28
C GLY A 676 -9.29 15.65 -30.36
N ALA A 677 -9.09 15.06 -31.54
CA ALA A 677 -8.11 14.00 -31.78
C ALA A 677 -6.66 14.51 -31.76
N HIS A 678 -6.38 15.70 -32.32
CA HIS A 678 -5.10 16.39 -32.18
C HIS A 678 -4.81 16.70 -30.71
N THR A 679 -5.79 17.24 -29.97
CA THR A 679 -5.68 17.50 -28.52
C THR A 679 -5.40 16.21 -27.73
N LEU A 680 -6.02 15.08 -28.10
CA LEU A 680 -5.74 13.77 -27.50
C LEU A 680 -4.30 13.33 -27.79
N ALA A 681 -3.82 13.47 -29.03
CA ALA A 681 -2.45 13.11 -29.39
C ALA A 681 -1.42 13.99 -28.65
N ASP A 682 -1.68 15.29 -28.49
CA ASP A 682 -0.84 16.20 -27.68
C ASP A 682 -0.81 15.79 -26.20
N GLY A 683 -1.97 15.46 -25.63
CA GLY A 683 -2.07 14.97 -24.26
C GLY A 683 -1.33 13.64 -24.05
N VAL A 684 -1.41 12.72 -25.02
CA VAL A 684 -0.72 11.43 -24.95
C VAL A 684 0.79 11.58 -25.16
N ARG A 685 1.26 12.47 -26.03
CA ARG A 685 2.69 12.83 -26.14
C ARG A 685 3.23 13.46 -24.86
N SER A 686 2.44 14.31 -24.21
CA SER A 686 2.77 14.89 -22.91
C SER A 686 2.88 13.81 -21.83
N ALA A 687 1.91 12.90 -21.78
CA ALA A 687 1.93 11.75 -20.87
C ALA A 687 3.10 10.80 -21.14
N ARG A 688 3.41 10.51 -22.41
CA ARG A 688 4.55 9.66 -22.82
C ARG A 688 5.88 10.26 -22.40
N THR A 689 6.02 11.58 -22.51
CA THR A 689 7.20 12.31 -22.04
C THR A 689 7.33 12.19 -20.52
N GLY A 690 6.26 12.46 -19.76
CA GLY A 690 6.26 12.28 -18.30
C GLY A 690 6.54 10.84 -17.85
N SER A 691 6.04 9.83 -18.58
CA SER A 691 6.31 8.42 -18.35
C SER A 691 7.78 8.05 -18.63
N SER A 692 8.40 8.65 -19.65
CA SER A 692 9.84 8.52 -19.91
C SER A 692 10.67 9.14 -18.79
N THR A 693 10.30 10.32 -18.29
CA THR A 693 10.96 10.97 -17.14
C THR A 693 10.79 10.16 -15.85
N LEU A 694 9.63 9.54 -15.64
CA LEU A 694 9.39 8.61 -14.52
C LEU A 694 10.28 7.37 -14.63
N THR A 695 10.38 6.77 -15.81
CA THR A 695 11.27 5.63 -16.10
C THR A 695 12.73 5.98 -15.76
N GLU A 696 13.23 7.12 -16.24
CA GLU A 696 14.59 7.60 -15.93
C GLU A 696 14.79 7.90 -14.43
N GLY A 697 13.79 8.51 -13.78
CA GLY A 697 13.79 8.77 -12.34
C GLY A 697 13.85 7.50 -11.50
N LEU A 698 13.10 6.48 -11.88
CA LEU A 698 13.08 5.16 -11.21
C LEU A 698 14.38 4.38 -11.45
N GLY A 699 14.99 4.51 -12.64
CA GLY A 699 16.32 3.97 -12.92
C GLY A 699 17.37 4.56 -11.98
N ARG A 700 17.44 5.89 -11.88
CA ARG A 700 18.34 6.59 -10.93
C ARG A 700 18.05 6.25 -9.47
N LEU A 701 16.78 6.03 -9.10
CA LEU A 701 16.42 5.60 -7.74
C LEU A 701 16.94 4.19 -7.45
N ALA A 702 16.81 3.26 -8.41
CA ALA A 702 17.32 1.90 -8.27
C ALA A 702 18.87 1.88 -8.23
N ASP A 703 19.52 2.65 -9.10
CA ASP A 703 20.98 2.81 -9.11
C ASP A 703 21.49 3.38 -7.77
N GLY A 704 20.86 4.45 -7.27
CA GLY A 704 21.19 5.03 -5.97
C GLY A 704 20.91 4.08 -4.79
N ALA A 705 19.84 3.29 -4.86
CA ALA A 705 19.53 2.28 -3.85
C ALA A 705 20.52 1.11 -3.87
N ARG A 706 20.99 0.68 -5.06
CA ARG A 706 22.09 -0.30 -5.21
C ARG A 706 23.40 0.24 -4.65
N THR A 707 23.78 1.48 -4.98
CA THR A 707 24.99 2.13 -4.43
C THR A 707 24.92 2.32 -2.91
N LEU A 708 23.75 2.65 -2.37
CA LEU A 708 23.53 2.74 -0.93
C LEU A 708 23.62 1.35 -0.26
N SER A 709 23.02 0.32 -0.85
CA SER A 709 23.09 -1.06 -0.35
C SER A 709 24.54 -1.55 -0.29
N SER A 710 25.31 -1.41 -1.37
CA SER A 710 26.73 -1.80 -1.38
C SER A 710 27.56 -0.96 -0.40
N GLY A 711 27.37 0.36 -0.34
CA GLY A 711 28.12 1.23 0.59
C GLY A 711 27.83 0.93 2.06
N LEU A 712 26.60 0.54 2.40
CA LEU A 712 26.23 0.09 3.75
C LEU A 712 26.86 -1.28 4.09
N HIS A 713 26.90 -2.20 3.12
CA HIS A 713 27.54 -3.49 3.26
C HIS A 713 29.07 -3.36 3.46
N ASP A 714 29.72 -2.52 2.65
CA ASP A 714 31.16 -2.23 2.76
C ASP A 714 31.49 -1.54 4.09
N ALA A 715 30.63 -0.63 4.57
CA ALA A 715 30.80 0.04 5.86
C ALA A 715 30.71 -0.93 7.06
N VAL A 716 29.87 -1.97 6.99
CA VAL A 716 29.82 -3.03 8.02
C VAL A 716 31.17 -3.75 8.16
N GLY A 717 31.92 -3.88 7.07
CA GLY A 717 33.28 -4.44 7.04
C GLY A 717 34.37 -3.53 7.62
N GLN A 718 34.09 -2.25 7.87
CA GLN A 718 35.08 -1.26 8.34
C GLN A 718 34.98 -0.93 9.85
N ILE A 719 33.98 -1.47 10.55
CA ILE A 719 33.78 -1.22 11.99
C ILE A 719 34.84 -1.98 12.82
N PRO A 720 35.71 -1.30 13.60
CA PRO A 720 36.75 -1.95 14.41
C PRO A 720 36.16 -2.94 15.43
N SER A 721 36.85 -4.06 15.63
CA SER A 721 36.60 -4.97 16.75
C SER A 721 37.34 -4.48 17.99
N MET A 722 36.61 -4.21 19.08
CA MET A 722 37.22 -4.09 20.41
C MET A 722 37.89 -5.41 20.79
N ASP A 723 38.98 -5.35 21.55
CA ASP A 723 39.66 -6.55 22.02
C ASP A 723 38.82 -7.32 23.05
N ARG A 724 39.02 -8.64 23.10
CA ARG A 724 38.22 -9.55 23.94
C ARG A 724 38.42 -9.33 25.42
N ASP A 725 39.61 -8.95 25.87
CA ASP A 725 39.88 -8.78 27.29
C ASP A 725 39.20 -7.49 27.80
N THR A 726 39.18 -6.43 26.99
CA THR A 726 38.39 -5.20 27.25
C THR A 726 36.88 -5.46 27.16
N GLN A 727 36.44 -6.35 26.27
CA GLN A 727 35.03 -6.74 26.16
C GLN A 727 34.57 -7.54 27.40
N GLN A 728 35.39 -8.47 27.88
CA GLN A 728 35.12 -9.25 29.09
C GLN A 728 35.10 -8.35 30.34
N ALA A 729 36.11 -7.49 30.52
CA ALA A 729 36.17 -6.57 31.65
C ALA A 729 34.97 -5.60 31.72
N ASN A 730 34.44 -5.14 30.57
CA ASN A 730 33.21 -4.35 30.55
C ASN A 730 31.96 -5.20 30.83
N ALA A 731 31.89 -6.47 30.39
CA ALA A 731 30.79 -7.37 30.74
C ALA A 731 30.77 -7.71 32.25
N ASP A 732 31.93 -7.88 32.87
CA ASP A 732 32.06 -8.12 34.32
C ASP A 732 31.74 -6.87 35.14
N MET A 733 32.05 -5.68 34.62
CA MET A 733 31.60 -4.39 35.20
C MET A 733 30.09 -4.17 35.06
N MET A 734 29.46 -4.60 33.95
CA MET A 734 28.02 -4.46 33.74
C MET A 734 27.18 -5.49 34.51
N SER A 735 27.72 -6.69 34.73
CA SER A 735 27.02 -7.76 35.45
C SER A 735 27.23 -7.73 36.97
N ALA A 736 28.33 -7.13 37.45
CA ALA A 736 28.60 -6.95 38.88
C ALA A 736 29.39 -5.65 39.15
N PRO A 737 28.78 -4.45 39.02
CA PRO A 737 29.48 -3.17 39.15
C PRO A 737 30.09 -2.92 40.53
N VAL A 738 29.62 -3.62 41.57
CA VAL A 738 30.17 -3.59 42.93
C VAL A 738 30.87 -4.92 43.22
N SER A 739 32.10 -4.89 43.75
CA SER A 739 32.77 -6.07 44.33
C SER A 739 32.63 -6.09 45.85
N LEU A 740 32.89 -7.24 46.48
CA LEU A 740 32.77 -7.41 47.93
C LEU A 740 34.00 -8.16 48.46
N ASP A 741 34.92 -7.41 49.03
CA ASP A 741 36.21 -7.89 49.53
C ASP A 741 36.07 -8.21 51.03
N SER A 742 36.24 -9.47 51.42
CA SER A 742 36.05 -9.92 52.80
C SER A 742 37.36 -10.21 53.52
N ALA A 743 37.51 -9.69 54.73
CA ALA A 743 38.58 -10.01 55.67
C ALA A 743 38.01 -10.49 57.03
N TRP A 744 38.86 -11.10 57.86
CA TRP A 744 38.44 -11.74 59.12
C TRP A 744 39.38 -11.41 60.27
N VAL A 745 38.79 -11.24 61.46
CA VAL A 745 39.46 -11.15 62.75
C VAL A 745 39.16 -12.43 63.53
N HIS A 746 40.18 -13.00 64.20
CA HIS A 746 40.09 -14.27 64.95
C HIS A 746 39.56 -15.47 64.12
N GLN A 747 40.00 -15.56 62.86
CA GLN A 747 39.44 -16.45 61.83
C GLN A 747 39.47 -17.94 62.23
N ALA A 748 38.30 -18.60 62.16
CA ALA A 748 38.24 -20.08 62.28
C ALA A 748 38.36 -20.73 60.89
N ALA A 749 39.34 -21.61 60.73
CA ALA A 749 39.67 -22.32 59.50
C ALA A 749 38.62 -23.35 59.08
N ALA A 750 37.85 -23.90 60.04
CA ALA A 750 36.81 -24.90 59.76
C ALA A 750 35.47 -24.62 60.44
N ASN A 751 34.38 -25.07 59.81
CA ASN A 751 33.02 -24.95 60.36
C ASN A 751 32.90 -25.64 61.74
N GLY A 752 33.56 -26.78 61.92
CA GLY A 752 33.54 -27.55 63.17
C GLY A 752 34.25 -26.84 64.33
N GLU A 753 35.30 -26.07 64.03
CA GLU A 753 36.09 -25.30 65.00
C GLU A 753 35.27 -24.15 65.60
N GLY A 754 34.54 -23.41 64.77
CA GLY A 754 33.61 -22.36 65.22
C GLY A 754 32.41 -22.85 66.06
N PHE A 755 32.11 -24.16 66.05
CA PHE A 755 31.12 -24.80 66.93
C PHE A 755 31.74 -25.59 68.10
N ALA A 756 33.04 -25.87 68.07
CA ALA A 756 33.73 -26.71 69.07
C ALA A 756 33.52 -26.22 70.52
N PRO A 757 33.63 -24.92 70.86
CA PRO A 757 33.35 -24.40 72.20
C PRO A 757 32.04 -24.89 72.83
N TYR A 758 30.97 -24.91 72.04
CA TYR A 758 29.63 -25.29 72.48
C TYR A 758 29.46 -26.80 72.61
N PHE A 759 29.96 -27.58 71.64
CA PHE A 759 29.90 -29.04 71.76
C PHE A 759 30.85 -29.59 72.83
N MET A 760 31.98 -28.94 73.11
CA MET A 760 32.87 -29.26 74.22
C MET A 760 32.17 -29.07 75.58
N GLY A 761 31.56 -27.90 75.82
CA GLY A 761 30.79 -27.64 77.03
C GLY A 761 29.63 -28.63 77.21
N LEU A 762 28.89 -28.92 76.13
CA LEU A 762 27.79 -29.88 76.14
C LEU A 762 28.25 -31.30 76.46
N ALA A 763 29.33 -31.77 75.82
CA ALA A 763 29.90 -33.10 76.03
C ALA A 763 30.37 -33.28 77.49
N LEU A 764 31.03 -32.28 78.06
CA LEU A 764 31.48 -32.31 79.46
C LEU A 764 30.31 -32.27 80.45
N TYR A 765 29.30 -31.44 80.22
CA TYR A 765 28.12 -31.40 81.09
C TYR A 765 27.38 -32.74 81.11
N VAL A 766 27.23 -33.39 79.95
CA VAL A 766 26.58 -34.71 79.84
C VAL A 766 27.48 -35.83 80.39
N GLY A 767 28.79 -35.78 80.17
CA GLY A 767 29.76 -36.72 80.75
C GLY A 767 29.78 -36.70 82.28
N VAL A 768 29.66 -35.51 82.87
CA VAL A 768 29.48 -35.33 84.32
C VAL A 768 28.10 -35.85 84.80
N LEU A 769 27.03 -35.61 84.05
CA LEU A 769 25.70 -36.12 84.40
C LEU A 769 25.67 -37.65 84.44
N ILE A 770 26.33 -38.31 83.49
CA ILE A 770 26.52 -39.77 83.48
C ILE A 770 27.38 -40.21 84.67
N THR A 771 28.43 -39.45 85.01
CA THR A 771 29.28 -39.70 86.19
C THR A 771 28.47 -39.70 87.49
N TRP A 772 27.56 -38.74 87.69
CA TRP A 772 26.61 -38.73 88.82
C TRP A 772 25.37 -39.62 88.61
N MET A 773 25.24 -40.29 87.47
CA MET A 773 24.29 -41.39 87.29
C MET A 773 24.84 -42.70 87.85
N LEU A 774 26.15 -42.95 87.64
CA LEU A 774 26.91 -44.12 88.08
C LEU A 774 27.39 -44.01 89.55
N LEU A 775 28.02 -42.90 89.91
CA LEU A 775 28.53 -42.64 91.25
C LEU A 775 27.47 -42.00 92.16
N ARG A 776 27.57 -42.22 93.48
CA ARG A 776 26.75 -41.49 94.47
C ARG A 776 27.39 -40.13 94.78
N PRO A 777 26.68 -38.99 94.59
CA PRO A 777 27.21 -37.63 94.84
C PRO A 777 27.80 -37.40 96.24
N VAL A 778 27.21 -38.04 97.25
CA VAL A 778 27.79 -38.33 98.57
C VAL A 778 27.34 -39.73 98.96
N SER A 779 28.18 -40.52 99.63
CA SER A 779 27.80 -41.85 100.12
C SER A 779 27.19 -41.80 101.53
N ASP A 780 26.16 -42.59 101.78
CA ASP A 780 25.47 -42.63 103.08
C ASP A 780 26.42 -43.15 104.19
N ARG A 781 27.35 -44.06 103.84
CA ARG A 781 28.40 -44.55 104.74
C ARG A 781 29.38 -43.45 105.15
N SER A 782 29.77 -42.55 104.23
CA SER A 782 30.69 -41.45 104.55
C SER A 782 30.02 -40.30 105.33
N LEU A 783 28.68 -40.21 105.33
CA LEU A 783 27.96 -39.29 106.23
C LEU A 783 27.94 -39.76 107.69
N ALA A 784 28.09 -41.07 107.95
CA ALA A 784 28.14 -41.65 109.29
C ALA A 784 29.54 -41.61 109.94
N ALA A 785 30.59 -41.27 109.18
CA ALA A 785 31.97 -41.31 109.66
C ALA A 785 32.38 -40.03 110.44
N PRO A 786 33.20 -40.15 111.51
CA PRO A 786 33.63 -39.02 112.37
C PRO A 786 34.75 -38.17 111.74
N VAL A 787 34.54 -37.72 110.50
CA VAL A 787 35.42 -36.82 109.73
C VAL A 787 34.69 -35.52 109.39
N PRO A 788 35.36 -34.38 109.17
CA PRO A 788 34.69 -33.11 108.86
C PRO A 788 33.92 -33.16 107.53
N ALA A 789 32.81 -32.43 107.42
CA ALA A 789 31.89 -32.51 106.29
C ALA A 789 32.54 -32.11 104.95
N LEU A 790 33.43 -31.12 104.94
CA LEU A 790 34.20 -30.73 103.75
C LEU A 790 35.03 -31.91 103.21
N ARG A 791 35.67 -32.69 104.09
CA ARG A 791 36.43 -33.89 103.71
C ARG A 791 35.53 -34.99 103.13
N VAL A 792 34.27 -35.08 103.56
CA VAL A 792 33.28 -36.03 102.99
C VAL A 792 32.83 -35.61 101.60
N VAL A 793 32.57 -34.32 101.37
CA VAL A 793 32.23 -33.79 100.04
C VAL A 793 33.40 -33.97 99.09
N LEU A 794 34.62 -33.57 99.49
CA LEU A 794 35.84 -33.71 98.68
C LEU A 794 36.18 -35.19 98.40
N ALA A 795 36.06 -36.09 99.38
CA ALA A 795 36.29 -37.52 99.16
C ALA A 795 35.22 -38.18 98.25
N SER A 796 34.00 -37.64 98.22
CA SER A 796 32.95 -38.08 97.29
C SER A 796 33.12 -37.46 95.89
N TRP A 797 33.72 -36.27 95.81
CA TRP A 797 34.02 -35.53 94.58
C TRP A 797 35.24 -36.09 93.84
N LEU A 798 36.30 -36.47 94.55
CA LEU A 798 37.59 -36.86 93.98
C LEU A 798 37.51 -37.99 92.91
N PRO A 799 36.72 -39.07 93.07
CA PRO A 799 36.56 -40.07 92.02
C PRO A 799 35.90 -39.49 90.75
N GLY A 800 34.92 -38.60 90.93
CA GLY A 800 34.31 -37.86 89.82
C GLY A 800 35.28 -36.88 89.16
N ALA A 801 36.21 -36.28 89.93
CA ALA A 801 37.23 -35.37 89.40
C ALA A 801 38.25 -36.10 88.52
N VAL A 802 38.67 -37.30 88.91
CA VAL A 802 39.51 -38.17 88.05
C VAL A 802 38.77 -38.53 86.76
N VAL A 803 37.47 -38.88 86.83
CA VAL A 803 36.66 -39.14 85.63
C VAL A 803 36.53 -37.88 84.75
N ALA A 804 36.34 -36.70 85.34
CA ALA A 804 36.26 -35.44 84.59
C ALA A 804 37.60 -35.08 83.91
N VAL A 805 38.74 -35.27 84.57
CA VAL A 805 40.09 -35.12 83.98
C VAL A 805 40.25 -36.04 82.77
N LEU A 806 39.86 -37.31 82.91
CA LEU A 806 39.93 -38.29 81.81
C LEU A 806 38.97 -37.97 80.66
N GLN A 807 37.76 -37.47 80.96
CA GLN A 807 36.81 -37.00 79.95
C GLN A 807 37.35 -35.79 79.18
N VAL A 808 37.96 -34.82 79.86
CA VAL A 808 38.62 -33.65 79.23
C VAL A 808 39.79 -34.08 78.34
N ALA A 809 40.67 -34.97 78.85
CA ALA A 809 41.80 -35.48 78.08
C ALA A 809 41.37 -36.26 76.83
N ALA A 810 40.38 -37.15 76.95
CA ALA A 810 39.84 -37.90 75.82
C ALA A 810 39.14 -37.01 74.78
N LEU A 811 38.36 -36.02 75.24
CA LEU A 811 37.69 -35.04 74.38
C LEU A 811 38.71 -34.23 73.57
N LEU A 812 39.71 -33.64 74.22
CA LEU A 812 40.74 -32.84 73.56
C LEU A 812 41.62 -33.69 72.63
N ALA A 813 41.98 -34.92 73.02
CA ALA A 813 42.73 -35.83 72.15
C ALA A 813 41.94 -36.17 70.87
N VAL A 814 40.64 -36.45 70.96
CA VAL A 814 39.81 -36.71 69.77
C VAL A 814 39.65 -35.45 68.91
N LEU A 815 39.41 -34.29 69.51
CA LEU A 815 39.23 -33.05 68.75
C LEU A 815 40.51 -32.63 68.00
N VAL A 816 41.66 -32.62 68.67
CA VAL A 816 42.93 -32.20 68.06
C VAL A 816 43.47 -33.26 67.09
N LEU A 817 43.50 -34.54 67.48
CA LEU A 817 44.18 -35.58 66.69
C LEU A 817 43.31 -36.23 65.61
N ALA A 818 41.99 -36.31 65.80
CA ALA A 818 41.08 -37.00 64.87
C ALA A 818 40.16 -36.05 64.08
N LEU A 819 39.86 -34.85 64.60
CA LEU A 819 39.10 -33.82 63.88
C LEU A 819 39.96 -32.65 63.37
N GLY A 820 41.25 -32.58 63.74
CA GLY A 820 42.15 -31.51 63.31
C GLY A 820 41.79 -30.14 63.87
N LEU A 821 41.24 -30.08 65.09
CA LEU A 821 40.99 -28.81 65.78
C LEU A 821 42.31 -28.11 66.07
N HIS A 822 42.51 -26.94 65.47
CA HIS A 822 43.66 -26.10 65.79
C HIS A 822 43.36 -25.32 67.08
N LEU A 823 44.40 -25.00 67.85
CA LEU A 823 44.27 -24.31 69.13
C LEU A 823 45.21 -23.10 69.09
N ALA A 824 44.65 -21.88 68.99
CA ALA A 824 45.43 -20.64 69.08
C ALA A 824 46.23 -20.58 70.38
N HIS A 825 45.61 -20.99 71.50
CA HIS A 825 46.24 -21.04 72.80
C HIS A 825 46.06 -22.43 73.46
N PRO A 826 46.95 -23.41 73.16
CA PRO A 826 46.80 -24.79 73.62
C PRO A 826 46.74 -24.94 75.15
N LEU A 827 47.66 -24.28 75.87
CA LEU A 827 47.72 -24.34 77.33
C LEU A 827 46.48 -23.70 77.98
N ALA A 828 46.03 -22.56 77.45
CA ALA A 828 44.82 -21.89 77.92
C ALA A 828 43.57 -22.73 77.66
N THR A 829 43.44 -23.33 76.47
CA THR A 829 42.33 -24.23 76.14
C THR A 829 42.32 -25.46 77.05
N ILE A 830 43.45 -26.14 77.26
CA ILE A 830 43.52 -27.31 78.15
C ILE A 830 43.12 -26.94 79.58
N GLY A 831 43.70 -25.86 80.13
CA GLY A 831 43.40 -25.39 81.48
C GLY A 831 41.95 -24.95 81.66
N PHE A 832 41.40 -24.23 80.69
CA PHE A 832 40.00 -23.77 80.72
C PHE A 832 39.02 -24.94 80.54
N THR A 833 39.28 -25.87 79.61
CA THR A 833 38.45 -27.08 79.43
C THR A 833 38.44 -27.94 80.70
N LEU A 834 39.57 -28.01 81.43
CA LEU A 834 39.63 -28.67 82.72
C LEU A 834 38.79 -27.93 83.78
N LEU A 835 38.92 -26.61 83.88
CA LEU A 835 38.13 -25.76 84.78
C LEU A 835 36.62 -25.92 84.51
N VAL A 836 36.20 -25.97 83.24
CA VAL A 836 34.83 -26.25 82.80
C VAL A 836 34.32 -27.59 83.32
N GLY A 837 35.08 -28.67 83.12
CA GLY A 837 34.73 -30.02 83.59
C GLY A 837 34.57 -30.08 85.12
N LEU A 838 35.49 -29.47 85.86
CA LEU A 838 35.43 -29.40 87.33
C LEU A 838 34.28 -28.49 87.83
N THR A 839 33.95 -27.43 87.09
CA THR A 839 32.80 -26.55 87.40
C THR A 839 31.48 -27.31 87.25
N PHE A 840 31.26 -27.99 86.13
CA PHE A 840 30.06 -28.81 85.96
C PHE A 840 30.01 -29.95 86.98
N LEU A 841 31.13 -30.57 87.31
CA LEU A 841 31.21 -31.63 88.33
C LEU A 841 30.76 -31.16 89.71
N THR A 842 31.29 -30.03 90.20
CA THR A 842 30.91 -29.44 91.49
C THR A 842 29.46 -28.95 91.49
N LEU A 843 29.03 -28.23 90.45
CA LEU A 843 27.66 -27.72 90.31
C LEU A 843 26.62 -28.84 90.33
N GLN A 844 26.84 -29.90 89.53
CA GLN A 844 25.93 -31.04 89.50
C GLN A 844 26.01 -31.89 90.77
N GLN A 845 27.17 -31.99 91.44
CA GLN A 845 27.25 -32.60 92.76
C GLN A 845 26.34 -31.84 93.74
N THR A 846 26.45 -30.51 93.76
CA THR A 846 25.67 -29.62 94.64
C THR A 846 24.17 -29.73 94.40
N ILE A 847 23.69 -29.69 93.16
CA ILE A 847 22.26 -29.86 92.85
C ILE A 847 21.74 -31.21 93.36
N ASN A 848 22.48 -32.31 93.14
CA ASN A 848 22.12 -33.64 93.64
C ASN A 848 22.26 -33.79 95.16
N VAL A 849 23.18 -33.06 95.81
CA VAL A 849 23.41 -33.08 97.25
C VAL A 849 22.44 -32.18 98.01
N LEU A 850 21.85 -31.15 97.39
CA LEU A 850 20.72 -30.41 97.97
C LEU A 850 19.41 -31.18 97.77
N LEU A 851 19.04 -31.49 96.53
CA LEU A 851 17.71 -32.02 96.17
C LEU A 851 17.58 -33.54 96.29
N GLY A 852 18.69 -34.26 96.47
CA GLY A 852 18.73 -35.72 96.42
C GLY A 852 18.81 -36.27 94.99
N PRO A 853 19.35 -37.48 94.76
CA PRO A 853 19.71 -37.95 93.41
C PRO A 853 18.56 -38.07 92.42
N ALA A 854 17.33 -38.34 92.88
CA ALA A 854 16.18 -38.50 91.97
C ALA A 854 15.71 -37.14 91.40
N VAL A 855 15.52 -36.14 92.26
CA VAL A 855 15.08 -34.79 91.83
C VAL A 855 16.24 -34.00 91.24
N GLY A 856 17.44 -34.13 91.80
CA GLY A 856 18.64 -33.46 91.32
C GLY A 856 18.97 -33.76 89.86
N ARG A 857 18.86 -35.03 89.42
CA ARG A 857 19.04 -35.42 88.02
C ARG A 857 18.05 -34.73 87.06
N VAL A 858 16.79 -34.55 87.48
CA VAL A 858 15.79 -33.82 86.68
C VAL A 858 16.14 -32.33 86.62
N VAL A 859 16.55 -31.71 87.73
CA VAL A 859 16.93 -30.29 87.74
C VAL A 859 18.23 -30.02 86.96
N VAL A 860 19.22 -30.92 87.02
CA VAL A 860 20.42 -30.87 86.18
C VAL A 860 20.07 -30.96 84.69
N LEU A 861 19.06 -31.77 84.32
CA LEU A 861 18.57 -31.89 82.94
C LEU A 861 17.77 -30.65 82.48
N VAL A 862 16.95 -30.05 83.35
CA VAL A 862 16.27 -28.77 83.08
C VAL A 862 17.30 -27.65 82.89
N LEU A 863 18.31 -27.58 83.76
CA LEU A 863 19.40 -26.62 83.67
C LEU A 863 20.26 -26.85 82.41
N LEU A 864 20.39 -28.08 81.92
CA LEU A 864 20.99 -28.35 80.62
C LEU A 864 20.17 -27.74 79.47
N MET A 865 18.84 -27.90 79.47
CA MET A 865 17.98 -27.32 78.41
C MET A 865 18.03 -25.79 78.38
N LEU A 866 18.01 -25.14 79.56
CA LEU A 866 18.16 -23.68 79.68
C LEU A 866 19.54 -23.19 79.22
N GLN A 867 20.61 -23.92 79.55
CA GLN A 867 21.96 -23.59 79.08
C GLN A 867 22.12 -23.80 77.57
N LEU A 868 21.60 -24.91 77.02
CA LEU A 868 21.66 -25.23 75.60
C LEU A 868 21.00 -24.13 74.74
N THR A 869 19.84 -23.63 75.18
CA THR A 869 19.10 -22.58 74.48
C THR A 869 19.69 -21.18 74.66
N SER A 870 20.27 -20.87 75.82
CA SER A 870 20.73 -19.51 76.13
C SER A 870 22.17 -19.21 75.76
N ALA A 871 23.07 -20.21 75.71
CA ALA A 871 24.52 -19.98 75.77
C ALA A 871 25.20 -19.43 74.49
N GLY A 872 24.46 -18.87 73.52
CA GLY A 872 25.05 -18.19 72.35
C GLY A 872 25.92 -19.08 71.43
N GLY A 873 25.75 -20.41 71.50
CA GLY A 873 26.60 -21.38 70.80
C GLY A 873 26.17 -21.70 69.36
N THR A 874 24.85 -21.79 69.11
CA THR A 874 24.31 -22.11 67.77
C THR A 874 23.88 -20.86 66.98
N TYR A 875 23.43 -19.81 67.67
CA TYR A 875 23.05 -18.51 67.14
C TYR A 875 23.47 -17.42 68.16
N PRO A 876 23.62 -16.15 67.75
CA PRO A 876 23.78 -15.04 68.69
C PRO A 876 22.71 -15.05 69.78
N ALA A 877 23.10 -14.78 71.02
CA ALA A 877 22.12 -14.61 72.11
C ALA A 877 21.12 -13.48 71.77
N LEU A 878 21.59 -12.42 71.11
CA LEU A 878 20.81 -11.24 70.71
C LEU A 878 19.62 -11.55 69.77
N THR A 879 19.63 -12.66 69.03
CA THR A 879 18.50 -13.06 68.16
C THR A 879 17.50 -13.99 68.83
N THR A 880 17.80 -14.52 70.02
CA THR A 880 16.87 -15.33 70.83
C THR A 880 15.79 -14.46 71.51
N PRO A 881 14.64 -15.02 71.93
CA PRO A 881 13.66 -14.31 72.75
C PRO A 881 14.25 -13.70 74.03
N SER A 882 13.74 -12.52 74.45
CA SER A 882 14.28 -11.70 75.54
C SER A 882 14.46 -12.42 76.89
N PHE A 883 13.67 -13.47 77.17
CA PHE A 883 13.87 -14.33 78.34
C PHE A 883 15.25 -15.02 78.33
N PHE A 884 15.66 -15.59 77.20
CA PHE A 884 16.96 -16.26 77.05
C PHE A 884 18.10 -15.24 77.07
N GLN A 885 17.90 -14.06 76.49
CA GLN A 885 18.85 -12.93 76.59
C GLN A 885 19.10 -12.54 78.05
N ALA A 886 18.04 -12.40 78.86
CA ALA A 886 18.14 -11.99 80.26
C ALA A 886 18.89 -13.01 81.14
N ILE A 887 18.75 -14.31 80.87
CA ILE A 887 19.45 -15.36 81.62
C ILE A 887 20.83 -15.74 81.04
N HIS A 888 21.15 -15.31 79.81
CA HIS A 888 22.41 -15.60 79.11
C HIS A 888 23.63 -15.37 80.01
N GLY A 889 23.82 -14.15 80.53
CA GLY A 889 24.99 -13.80 81.35
C GLY A 889 25.10 -14.52 82.70
N TRP A 890 24.02 -15.12 83.20
CA TRP A 890 23.97 -15.81 84.50
C TRP A 890 24.23 -17.31 84.42
N LEU A 891 24.29 -17.88 83.22
CA LEU A 891 24.40 -19.33 83.01
C LEU A 891 25.87 -19.72 82.75
N PRO A 892 26.45 -20.69 83.51
CA PRO A 892 27.85 -21.07 83.35
C PRO A 892 28.23 -21.44 81.92
N MET A 893 27.36 -22.17 81.20
CA MET A 893 27.57 -22.54 79.80
C MET A 893 27.86 -21.36 78.86
N THR A 894 27.33 -20.16 79.12
CA THR A 894 27.65 -18.95 78.34
C THR A 894 29.13 -18.60 78.44
N HIS A 895 29.64 -18.54 79.67
CA HIS A 895 31.04 -18.27 79.96
C HIS A 895 31.94 -19.41 79.44
N VAL A 896 31.46 -20.66 79.48
CA VAL A 896 32.14 -21.79 78.82
C VAL A 896 32.26 -21.58 77.31
N VAL A 897 31.18 -21.19 76.63
CA VAL A 897 31.17 -20.99 75.17
C VAL A 897 32.09 -19.84 74.77
N ASN A 898 31.96 -18.67 75.39
CA ASN A 898 32.75 -17.50 75.02
C ASN A 898 34.24 -17.70 75.36
N GLY A 899 34.55 -18.19 76.56
CA GLY A 899 35.93 -18.45 76.98
C GLY A 899 36.63 -19.55 76.17
N LEU A 900 35.93 -20.63 75.80
CA LEU A 900 36.51 -21.62 74.88
C LEU A 900 36.69 -21.05 73.47
N ARG A 901 35.84 -20.13 73.02
CA ARG A 901 35.95 -19.54 71.68
C ARG A 901 37.17 -18.61 71.58
N GLU A 902 37.37 -17.72 72.55
CA GLU A 902 38.62 -16.94 72.64
C GLU A 902 39.85 -17.85 72.76
N ALA A 903 39.84 -18.87 73.62
CA ALA A 903 41.01 -19.76 73.78
C ALA A 903 41.37 -20.62 72.54
N ILE A 904 40.38 -20.92 71.68
CA ILE A 904 40.55 -21.78 70.49
C ILE A 904 40.87 -20.94 69.25
N THR A 905 40.14 -19.85 68.97
CA THR A 905 40.26 -19.09 67.71
C THR A 905 40.66 -17.61 67.87
N GLY A 906 40.66 -17.07 69.09
CA GLY A 906 40.93 -15.65 69.36
C GLY A 906 42.20 -15.42 70.16
N ASP A 907 42.41 -14.16 70.54
CA ASP A 907 43.36 -13.78 71.59
C ASP A 907 42.72 -13.96 72.98
N LEU A 908 43.53 -14.08 74.04
CA LEU A 908 43.05 -14.16 75.42
C LEU A 908 42.57 -12.80 75.93
N GLY A 909 41.34 -12.44 75.55
CA GLY A 909 40.73 -11.15 75.81
C GLY A 909 40.08 -11.01 77.19
N VAL A 910 39.34 -9.91 77.34
CA VAL A 910 38.59 -9.61 78.56
C VAL A 910 37.52 -10.68 78.86
N GLN A 911 36.91 -11.28 77.83
CA GLN A 911 35.84 -12.27 78.04
C GLN A 911 36.40 -13.61 78.54
N PHE A 912 37.56 -14.07 78.04
CA PHE A 912 38.26 -15.24 78.57
C PHE A 912 38.59 -15.08 80.06
N HIS A 913 39.18 -13.94 80.44
CA HIS A 913 39.53 -13.67 81.84
C HIS A 913 38.29 -13.53 82.74
N ALA A 914 37.22 -12.89 82.27
CA ALA A 914 35.95 -12.85 82.98
C ALA A 914 35.32 -14.24 83.16
N ALA A 915 35.37 -15.09 82.13
CA ALA A 915 34.87 -16.46 82.17
C ALA A 915 35.66 -17.35 83.13
N VAL A 916 37.00 -17.23 83.18
CA VAL A 916 37.84 -17.92 84.16
C VAL A 916 37.43 -17.54 85.58
N ALA A 917 37.30 -16.25 85.87
CA ALA A 917 36.90 -15.76 87.18
C ALA A 917 35.49 -16.26 87.57
N TYR A 918 34.53 -16.22 86.65
CA TYR A 918 33.16 -16.69 86.86
C TYR A 918 33.11 -18.18 87.23
N LEU A 919 33.79 -19.04 86.48
CA LEU A 919 33.79 -20.49 86.72
C LEU A 919 34.44 -20.85 88.08
N VAL A 920 35.52 -20.17 88.47
CA VAL A 920 36.14 -20.35 89.80
C VAL A 920 35.17 -19.96 90.94
N VAL A 921 34.42 -18.87 90.79
CA VAL A 921 33.40 -18.46 91.77
C VAL A 921 32.26 -19.51 91.85
N VAL A 922 31.81 -20.05 90.72
CA VAL A 922 30.79 -21.11 90.69
C VAL A 922 31.28 -22.39 91.39
N ILE A 923 32.54 -22.80 91.21
CA ILE A 923 33.15 -23.91 91.95
C ILE A 923 33.13 -23.65 93.46
N ALA A 924 33.59 -22.48 93.90
CA ALA A 924 33.69 -22.14 95.32
C ALA A 924 32.32 -22.15 96.00
N LEU A 925 31.32 -21.47 95.42
CA LEU A 925 29.95 -21.44 95.93
C LEU A 925 29.31 -22.84 95.94
N SER A 926 29.57 -23.64 94.90
CA SER A 926 29.08 -25.03 94.82
C SER A 926 29.64 -25.89 95.95
N LEU A 927 30.95 -25.86 96.19
CA LEU A 927 31.60 -26.65 97.25
C LEU A 927 31.13 -26.23 98.66
N VAL A 928 30.92 -24.93 98.89
CA VAL A 928 30.34 -24.41 100.15
C VAL A 928 28.91 -24.93 100.35
N ALA A 929 28.03 -24.82 99.33
CA ALA A 929 26.65 -25.29 99.42
C ALA A 929 26.54 -26.82 99.59
N SER A 930 27.38 -27.59 98.89
CA SER A 930 27.51 -29.04 99.09
C SER A 930 27.93 -29.37 100.53
N THR A 931 28.93 -28.68 101.06
CA THR A 931 29.45 -28.88 102.43
C THR A 931 28.38 -28.54 103.47
N TRP A 932 27.62 -27.46 103.28
CA TRP A 932 26.53 -27.05 104.17
C TRP A 932 25.37 -28.05 104.18
N SER A 933 24.97 -28.56 103.00
CA SER A 933 23.96 -29.65 102.92
C SER A 933 24.48 -30.93 103.58
N ALA A 934 25.75 -31.29 103.38
CA ALA A 934 26.37 -32.44 104.04
C ALA A 934 26.44 -32.30 105.57
N MET A 935 26.64 -31.09 106.11
CA MET A 935 26.54 -30.81 107.55
C MET A 935 25.10 -31.03 108.05
N ARG A 936 24.08 -30.44 107.41
CA ARG A 936 22.67 -30.63 107.79
C ARG A 936 22.22 -32.08 107.75
N ARG A 937 22.68 -32.87 106.77
CA ARG A 937 22.27 -34.26 106.55
C ARG A 937 22.81 -35.27 107.58
N ARG A 938 23.67 -34.84 108.52
CA ARG A 938 24.23 -35.67 109.61
C ARG A 938 23.31 -35.84 110.81
N VAL A 939 22.32 -34.97 111.01
CA VAL A 939 21.30 -35.16 112.06
C VAL A 939 20.32 -36.24 111.57
N TRP A 940 20.27 -37.37 112.26
CA TRP A 940 19.38 -38.48 111.89
C TRP A 940 18.03 -38.32 112.59
N THR A 941 16.96 -38.18 111.81
CA THR A 941 15.58 -38.16 112.31
C THR A 941 15.06 -39.58 112.55
N VAL A 942 14.12 -39.75 113.48
CA VAL A 942 13.56 -41.08 113.87
C VAL A 942 13.04 -41.87 112.66
N GLN A 943 12.43 -41.18 111.69
CA GLN A 943 11.95 -41.75 110.41
C GLN A 943 13.05 -42.40 109.53
N ARG A 944 14.33 -42.21 109.83
CA ARG A 944 15.44 -42.93 109.16
C ARG A 944 15.87 -44.22 109.87
N LEU A 945 15.50 -44.42 111.14
CA LEU A 945 15.86 -45.64 111.88
C LEU A 945 14.81 -46.76 111.73
N HIS A 946 13.55 -46.41 111.43
CA HIS A 946 12.49 -47.37 111.13
C HIS A 946 12.02 -47.21 109.67
N PRO A 947 12.54 -48.01 108.71
CA PRO A 947 11.98 -48.08 107.37
C PRO A 947 10.64 -48.82 107.40
N GLU A 948 9.59 -48.19 106.86
CA GLU A 948 8.27 -48.80 106.71
C GLU A 948 8.32 -49.97 105.71
N VAL A 949 7.97 -51.18 106.13
CA VAL A 949 7.94 -52.38 105.28
C VAL A 949 6.60 -52.46 104.55
N SER A 950 6.57 -52.01 103.30
CA SER A 950 5.44 -52.19 102.37
C SER A 950 5.88 -52.97 101.12
N ILE A 951 5.12 -54.01 100.76
CA ILE A 951 5.29 -54.83 99.55
C ILE A 951 4.58 -54.18 98.36
#